data_AF-C7QGD8-F1
#
_entry.id   AF-C7QGD8-F1
#
_cell.length_a   1.000
_cell.length_b   1.000
_cell.length_c   1.000
_cell.angle_alpha   90.00
_cell.angle_beta   90.00
_cell.angle_gamma   90.00
#
_symmetry.space_group_name_H-M   'P 1'
#
loop_
_entity.id
_entity.type
_entity.pdbx_description
1 polymer ?
#
loop_
_entity_poly.entity_id
_entity_poly.type
_entity_poly.pdbx_seq_one_letter_code
_entity_poly.pdbx_strand_id
1 'polypeptide(L)'
;MSEIDSVQAEIRNYYNQRTGRNYVRLMDTPRVWGLPFGQAIMPQAWTRQGDYQTALEEVIQKARYRCDLSSLNTPDPDWAGIVIGAMDTALSTRMNRTAPTQFRFLFGQTPLVPIGEPTNYTLFKQALVRLVRDRGHAWERMPDIWLGRFYALREGFLDALQLKVFGADFFGGDGSKMTWNHSKIVVTDGLEAFAGGHNLNMDLFRSYPPVHDVSAIVHGPGAAGAQGYLDQLWAVGGDLLTQEQLDPVKVVWNGRNPAKSRPNNPLTGREAAAWVAQQQQALVRWHESNPTPPPTPPPPPPPPHDFHTQDLQQLPELVQDCFPLRVVHPPFAGLKEYKATTGMLALGKYWRSSTDFQGASDIMKKQLILNAKRSIKMSQMDLISAWKKNWSDHVVCQWVLEALLANKSLKVEVVVSPLDAGAGAEGDQYSFGSGAVRTFDLLKYYMTHDVATDAVLPDPGGARKEALKRLFVAPFYYTNLVPPGDNIEGDTYKWPNLPKEGYTATLKQPPLSEEPPKHGVIGSAAMSVLNASGYIYNKVPSAPGNHAKLMIVDDEAYVVGSDNLYPGSLAEFDYLIEGPDAVSELLKVYWEPLWRYAGPHARTLDNDPPAPAFRLGPAGAPGTTFDDTSSKQRISSIDVYHGEIVDGIRATHADGKVDPLRGGNGVPADSARKTTVTFDVTDPLVGVSGEWGTWYGGRYITKIQFHRRSGAVSAVYGTGRSATNVQRFDLQAPSPQSQEVTGFFGAVAAADNNKAHCLAAIGFVVQ
;
A
#
# COMPACT_ATOMS: atom_id res chain seq x y z
N MET A 1 -18.95 -21.42 17.24
CA MET A 1 -17.98 -22.18 16.42
C MET A 1 -16.76 -21.30 16.29
N SER A 2 -15.55 -21.84 16.46
CA SER A 2 -14.33 -21.04 16.29
C SER A 2 -14.16 -20.65 14.82
N GLU A 3 -13.62 -19.47 14.54
CA GLU A 3 -13.30 -19.02 13.18
C GLU A 3 -12.23 -19.93 12.54
N ILE A 4 -11.29 -20.45 13.35
CA ILE A 4 -10.35 -21.49 12.89
C ILE A 4 -11.09 -22.75 12.44
N ASP A 5 -12.11 -23.22 13.19
CA ASP A 5 -12.89 -24.40 12.79
C ASP A 5 -13.59 -24.15 11.44
N SER A 6 -14.22 -22.98 11.29
CA SER A 6 -14.92 -22.57 10.06
C SER A 6 -13.97 -22.52 8.86
N VAL A 7 -12.79 -21.93 9.03
CA VAL A 7 -11.77 -21.84 7.98
C VAL A 7 -11.24 -23.23 7.61
N GLN A 8 -10.91 -24.08 8.59
CA GLN A 8 -10.37 -25.41 8.31
C GLN A 8 -11.36 -26.33 7.59
N ALA A 9 -12.67 -26.18 7.83
CA ALA A 9 -13.68 -26.96 7.14
C ALA A 9 -13.70 -26.70 5.61
N GLU A 10 -13.22 -25.53 5.19
CA GLU A 10 -13.27 -25.04 3.82
C GLU A 10 -11.91 -25.17 3.12
N ILE A 11 -10.82 -25.18 3.90
CA ILE A 11 -9.49 -25.48 3.37
C ILE A 11 -9.47 -26.95 2.92
N ARG A 12 -9.15 -27.16 1.64
CA ARG A 12 -9.02 -28.49 1.04
C ARG A 12 -7.72 -29.17 1.51
N ASN A 13 -7.03 -29.86 0.60
CA ASN A 13 -5.71 -30.46 0.83
C ASN A 13 -4.54 -29.45 0.82
N TYR A 14 -4.82 -28.16 0.98
CA TYR A 14 -3.78 -27.12 1.05
C TYR A 14 -3.13 -27.10 2.42
N TYR A 15 -1.86 -26.70 2.47
CA TYR A 15 -1.13 -26.66 3.72
C TYR A 15 -1.81 -25.72 4.72
N ASN A 16 -2.17 -26.28 5.87
CA ASN A 16 -2.61 -25.56 7.04
C ASN A 16 -2.24 -26.40 8.27
N GLN A 17 -1.84 -25.74 9.35
CA GLN A 17 -1.46 -26.41 10.59
C GLN A 17 -2.09 -25.69 11.77
N ARG A 18 -3.12 -26.32 12.35
CA ARG A 18 -3.70 -25.88 13.61
C ARG A 18 -2.84 -26.33 14.77
N THR A 19 -2.73 -25.44 15.74
CA THR A 19 -2.01 -25.66 16.97
C THR A 19 -2.86 -25.22 18.15
N GLY A 20 -2.54 -25.76 19.33
CA GLY A 20 -3.23 -25.44 20.58
C GLY A 20 -2.79 -24.08 21.13
N ARG A 21 -2.59 -24.02 22.45
CA ARG A 21 -2.16 -22.80 23.14
C ARG A 21 -0.77 -22.36 22.69
N ASN A 22 -0.66 -21.09 22.35
CA ASN A 22 0.58 -20.38 22.08
C ASN A 22 0.63 -19.08 22.89
N TYR A 23 1.77 -18.42 22.87
CA TYR A 23 1.95 -17.08 23.41
C TYR A 23 2.46 -16.15 22.33
N VAL A 24 1.76 -15.04 22.11
CA VAL A 24 2.03 -14.13 20.99
C VAL A 24 2.34 -12.74 21.52
N ARG A 25 3.45 -12.16 21.02
CA ARG A 25 3.80 -10.75 21.22
C ARG A 25 3.74 -10.03 19.89
N LEU A 26 3.16 -8.84 19.87
CA LEU A 26 3.12 -7.98 18.69
C LEU A 26 4.38 -7.13 18.60
N MET A 27 4.87 -6.98 17.38
CA MET A 27 6.03 -6.18 17.05
C MET A 27 5.66 -5.23 15.91
N ASP A 28 5.11 -4.06 16.26
CA ASP A 28 4.90 -2.95 15.35
C ASP A 28 6.09 -1.99 15.36
N THR A 29 6.45 -1.47 14.18
CA THR A 29 7.45 -0.41 14.03
C THR A 29 6.84 0.74 13.23
N PRO A 30 7.23 2.01 13.47
CA PRO A 30 8.09 2.49 14.57
C PRO A 30 7.33 2.73 15.90
N ARG A 31 6.05 2.34 16.04
CA ARG A 31 5.20 2.59 17.23
C ARG A 31 5.28 4.05 17.72
N VAL A 32 4.83 4.98 16.89
CA VAL A 32 4.96 6.45 17.08
C VAL A 32 3.63 7.14 17.40
N TRP A 33 2.65 6.38 17.90
CA TRP A 33 1.30 6.86 18.18
C TRP A 33 1.29 8.17 18.99
N GLY A 34 0.68 9.21 18.43
CA GLY A 34 0.53 10.52 19.06
C GLY A 34 1.79 11.38 19.13
N LEU A 35 2.93 10.93 18.61
CA LEU A 35 4.15 11.74 18.53
C LEU A 35 3.98 12.89 17.51
N PRO A 36 4.81 13.95 17.58
CA PRO A 36 4.73 15.07 16.64
C PRO A 36 4.94 14.64 15.19
N PHE A 37 4.21 15.26 14.26
CA PHE A 37 4.34 14.97 12.84
C PHE A 37 5.68 15.47 12.28
N GLY A 38 6.58 14.55 11.92
CA GLY A 38 7.88 14.86 11.30
C GLY A 38 9.06 14.11 11.91
N GLN A 39 10.28 14.63 11.74
CA GLN A 39 11.53 13.97 12.17
C GLN A 39 11.65 13.70 13.69
N ALA A 40 10.81 14.34 14.51
CA ALA A 40 10.78 14.12 15.96
C ALA A 40 10.44 12.66 16.34
N ILE A 41 9.91 11.86 15.42
CA ILE A 41 9.62 10.44 15.63
C ILE A 41 10.86 9.54 15.61
N MET A 42 11.99 10.00 15.06
CA MET A 42 13.14 9.14 14.78
C MET A 42 13.77 8.47 16.02
N PRO A 43 13.89 9.12 17.20
CA PRO A 43 14.40 8.45 18.40
C PRO A 43 13.56 7.23 18.80
N GLN A 44 12.24 7.31 18.65
CA GLN A 44 11.33 6.20 18.90
C GLN A 44 11.47 5.12 17.82
N ALA A 45 11.63 5.51 16.55
CA ALA A 45 11.88 4.58 15.45
C ALA A 45 13.16 3.75 15.68
N TRP A 46 14.26 4.40 16.09
CA TRP A 46 15.51 3.71 16.43
C TRP A 46 15.37 2.78 17.64
N THR A 47 14.62 3.19 18.65
CA THR A 47 14.32 2.32 19.81
C THR A 47 13.60 1.05 19.35
N ARG A 48 12.58 1.19 18.49
CA ARG A 48 11.83 0.04 17.95
C ARG A 48 12.61 -0.79 16.95
N GLN A 49 13.54 -0.20 16.20
CA GLN A 49 14.51 -0.93 15.40
C GLN A 49 15.37 -1.84 16.29
N GLY A 50 15.88 -1.33 17.42
CA GLY A 50 16.63 -2.13 18.39
C GLY A 50 15.81 -3.27 19.01
N ASP A 51 14.54 -3.02 19.32
CA ASP A 51 13.61 -4.06 19.79
C ASP A 51 13.39 -5.16 18.74
N TYR A 52 13.23 -4.77 17.47
CA TYR A 52 13.07 -5.68 16.34
C TYR A 52 14.33 -6.54 16.14
N GLN A 53 15.50 -5.90 16.16
CA GLN A 53 16.80 -6.57 16.08
C GLN A 53 16.95 -7.59 17.23
N THR A 54 16.68 -7.18 18.47
CA THR A 54 16.77 -8.06 19.64
C THR A 54 15.87 -9.29 19.47
N ALA A 55 14.63 -9.11 19.03
CA ALA A 55 13.71 -10.22 18.79
C ALA A 55 14.20 -11.18 17.69
N LEU A 56 14.77 -10.64 16.60
CA LEU A 56 15.37 -11.42 15.52
C LEU A 56 16.55 -12.25 16.03
N GLU A 57 17.46 -11.63 16.77
CA GLU A 57 18.64 -12.27 17.34
C GLU A 57 18.24 -13.36 18.34
N GLU A 58 17.29 -13.09 19.25
CA GLU A 58 16.80 -14.05 20.24
C GLU A 58 16.27 -15.34 19.62
N VAL A 59 15.47 -15.25 18.54
CA VAL A 59 14.91 -16.43 17.86
C VAL A 59 16.02 -17.26 17.21
N ILE A 60 16.98 -16.63 16.54
CA ILE A 60 18.07 -17.33 15.84
C ILE A 60 19.06 -17.96 16.84
N GLN A 61 19.40 -17.26 17.93
CA GLN A 61 20.40 -17.68 18.91
C GLN A 61 20.05 -19.01 19.61
N LYS A 62 18.78 -19.39 19.61
CA LYS A 62 18.27 -20.62 20.25
C LYS A 62 18.36 -21.86 19.37
N ALA A 63 18.89 -21.77 18.15
CA ALA A 63 18.89 -22.86 17.18
C ALA A 63 19.71 -24.09 17.61
N ARG A 64 19.01 -25.16 17.99
CA ARG A 64 19.59 -26.46 18.33
C ARG A 64 19.59 -27.43 17.14
N TYR A 65 18.48 -27.58 16.45
CA TYR A 65 18.31 -28.52 15.33
C TYR A 65 18.11 -27.81 13.99
N ARG A 66 17.33 -26.73 13.96
CA ARG A 66 16.96 -26.02 12.74
C ARG A 66 16.57 -24.58 12.98
N CYS A 67 17.13 -23.67 12.18
CA CYS A 67 16.66 -22.31 12.01
C CYS A 67 16.32 -22.07 10.54
N ASP A 68 15.15 -21.52 10.26
CA ASP A 68 14.76 -21.09 8.93
C ASP A 68 14.58 -19.58 8.90
N LEU A 69 15.07 -18.93 7.85
CA LEU A 69 14.82 -17.53 7.56
C LEU A 69 14.29 -17.41 6.14
N SER A 70 13.12 -16.80 5.99
CA SER A 70 12.53 -16.44 4.72
C SER A 70 12.27 -14.94 4.67
N SER A 71 12.48 -14.33 3.50
CA SER A 71 12.25 -12.90 3.26
C SER A 71 11.96 -12.64 1.77
N LEU A 72 11.32 -11.51 1.46
CA LEU A 72 11.09 -11.07 0.08
C LEU A 72 12.40 -11.00 -0.71
N ASN A 73 13.39 -10.29 -0.17
CA ASN A 73 14.74 -10.22 -0.71
C ASN A 73 15.73 -10.73 0.34
N THR A 74 16.94 -11.06 -0.09
CA THR A 74 18.06 -11.24 0.85
C THR A 74 18.20 -10.00 1.72
N PRO A 75 18.42 -10.15 3.04
CA PRO A 75 18.72 -9.04 3.93
C PRO A 75 19.76 -8.11 3.34
N ASP A 76 19.60 -6.81 3.56
CA ASP A 76 20.67 -5.86 3.28
C ASP A 76 21.90 -6.10 4.17
N PRO A 77 23.04 -5.43 3.92
CA PRO A 77 24.27 -5.64 4.67
C PRO A 77 24.13 -5.59 6.19
N ASP A 78 23.38 -4.63 6.72
CA ASP A 78 23.17 -4.47 8.17
C ASP A 78 22.39 -5.65 8.76
N TRP A 79 21.24 -5.99 8.18
CA TRP A 79 20.45 -7.13 8.65
C TRP A 79 21.18 -8.46 8.43
N ALA A 80 21.96 -8.58 7.35
CA ALA A 80 22.82 -9.73 7.11
C ALA A 80 23.84 -9.91 8.23
N GLY A 81 24.49 -8.82 8.68
CA GLY A 81 25.40 -8.82 9.81
C GLY A 81 24.74 -9.32 11.10
N ILE A 82 23.54 -8.82 11.40
CA ILE A 82 22.73 -9.23 12.58
C ILE A 82 22.39 -10.73 12.50
N VAL A 83 21.86 -11.19 11.38
CA VAL A 83 21.46 -12.60 11.17
C VAL A 83 22.66 -13.55 11.31
N ILE A 84 23.78 -13.22 10.68
CA ILE A 84 25.00 -14.04 10.69
C ILE A 84 25.66 -14.00 12.08
N GLY A 85 25.65 -12.87 12.78
CA GLY A 85 26.13 -12.74 14.15
C GLY A 85 25.30 -13.56 15.15
N ALA A 86 23.97 -13.55 15.01
CA ALA A 86 23.08 -14.39 15.79
C ALA A 86 23.31 -15.89 15.53
N MET A 87 23.54 -16.26 14.26
CA MET A 87 23.91 -17.62 13.87
C MET A 87 25.25 -18.06 14.49
N ASP A 88 26.29 -17.21 14.48
CA ASP A 88 27.56 -17.51 15.15
C ASP A 88 27.38 -17.73 16.65
N THR A 89 26.58 -16.87 17.28
CA THR A 89 26.25 -16.96 18.71
C THR A 89 25.54 -18.27 19.02
N ALA A 90 24.56 -18.68 18.20
CA ALA A 90 23.89 -19.97 18.32
C ALA A 90 24.90 -21.13 18.26
N LEU A 91 25.71 -21.19 17.20
CA LEU A 91 26.65 -22.30 16.92
C LEU A 91 27.80 -22.38 17.92
N SER A 92 28.20 -21.24 18.47
CA SER A 92 29.28 -21.15 19.47
C SER A 92 28.80 -21.41 20.89
N THR A 93 27.50 -21.27 21.14
CA THR A 93 26.90 -21.66 22.42
C THR A 93 26.90 -23.19 22.52
N ARG A 94 27.47 -23.73 23.60
CA ARG A 94 27.43 -25.17 23.87
C ARG A 94 26.01 -25.59 24.21
N MET A 95 25.40 -26.42 23.37
CA MET A 95 24.04 -26.95 23.56
C MET A 95 24.03 -28.48 23.60
N ASN A 96 25.18 -29.14 23.66
CA ASN A 96 25.32 -30.60 23.57
C ASN A 96 24.76 -31.15 22.25
N ARG A 97 25.10 -30.50 21.13
CA ARG A 97 24.64 -30.93 19.81
C ARG A 97 25.32 -32.22 19.38
N THR A 98 24.52 -33.26 19.15
CA THR A 98 24.98 -34.56 18.63
C THR A 98 24.90 -34.62 17.11
N ALA A 99 24.12 -33.75 16.47
CA ALA A 99 23.93 -33.62 15.03
C ALA A 99 24.15 -32.17 14.57
N PRO A 100 24.42 -31.94 13.26
CA PRO A 100 24.46 -30.60 12.68
C PRO A 100 23.18 -29.81 12.92
N THR A 101 23.29 -28.55 13.34
CA THR A 101 22.17 -27.59 13.24
C THR A 101 21.97 -27.24 11.77
N GLN A 102 20.73 -27.35 11.28
CA GLN A 102 20.38 -26.92 9.93
C GLN A 102 20.01 -25.43 9.90
N PHE A 103 20.54 -24.69 8.94
CA PHE A 103 20.12 -23.33 8.62
C PHE A 103 19.60 -23.31 7.18
N ARG A 104 18.36 -22.88 6.97
CA ARG A 104 17.82 -22.65 5.62
C ARG A 104 17.47 -21.17 5.43
N PHE A 105 17.97 -20.60 4.35
CA PHE A 105 17.69 -19.23 3.95
C PHE A 105 16.93 -19.23 2.62
N LEU A 106 15.70 -18.73 2.60
CA LEU A 106 14.83 -18.75 1.42
C LEU A 106 14.40 -17.33 1.02
N PHE A 107 14.90 -16.84 -0.10
CA PHE A 107 14.65 -15.48 -0.57
C PHE A 107 13.81 -15.47 -1.84
N GLY A 108 12.99 -14.44 -2.02
CA GLY A 108 12.41 -14.14 -3.33
C GLY A 108 13.45 -13.52 -4.26
N GLN A 109 13.20 -13.59 -5.57
CA GLN A 109 13.91 -12.80 -6.56
C GLN A 109 12.87 -12.05 -7.39
N THR A 110 12.82 -10.73 -7.21
CA THR A 110 11.89 -9.88 -7.93
C THR A 110 12.31 -9.74 -9.41
N PRO A 111 11.39 -9.36 -10.30
CA PRO A 111 11.69 -9.22 -11.72
C PRO A 111 12.67 -8.09 -12.07
N LEU A 112 12.98 -7.22 -11.10
CA LEU A 112 13.91 -6.09 -11.26
C LEU A 112 15.36 -6.55 -11.43
N VAL A 113 15.70 -7.77 -10.99
CA VAL A 113 17.00 -8.41 -11.21
C VAL A 113 16.79 -9.71 -12.00
N PRO A 114 16.48 -9.62 -13.31
CA PRO A 114 16.06 -10.78 -14.09
C PRO A 114 17.22 -11.71 -14.49
N ILE A 115 18.47 -11.22 -14.40
CA ILE A 115 19.68 -11.95 -14.84
C ILE A 115 20.68 -12.00 -13.69
N GLY A 116 21.11 -13.21 -13.32
CA GLY A 116 22.17 -13.43 -12.34
C GLY A 116 21.70 -13.58 -10.89
N GLU A 117 22.66 -13.64 -9.98
CA GLU A 117 22.44 -13.59 -8.53
C GLU A 117 22.40 -12.13 -8.08
N PRO A 118 21.42 -11.72 -7.25
CA PRO A 118 21.44 -10.39 -6.65
C PRO A 118 22.72 -10.13 -5.84
N THR A 119 23.19 -8.89 -5.80
CA THR A 119 24.41 -8.51 -5.08
C THR A 119 24.36 -8.90 -3.60
N ASN A 120 23.27 -8.56 -2.90
CA ASN A 120 23.10 -8.90 -1.49
C ASN A 120 23.09 -10.42 -1.27
N TYR A 121 22.51 -11.20 -2.19
CA TYR A 121 22.55 -12.67 -2.14
C TYR A 121 23.99 -13.20 -2.23
N THR A 122 24.78 -12.66 -3.14
CA THR A 122 26.20 -13.03 -3.31
C THR A 122 27.03 -12.66 -2.08
N LEU A 123 26.83 -11.46 -1.53
CA LEU A 123 27.53 -11.01 -0.33
C LEU A 123 27.15 -11.85 0.90
N PHE A 124 25.87 -12.19 1.07
CA PHE A 124 25.39 -13.07 2.13
C PHE A 124 26.05 -14.46 2.05
N LYS A 125 26.16 -15.03 0.83
CA LYS A 125 26.90 -16.27 0.57
C LYS A 125 28.36 -16.21 0.98
N GLN A 126 29.03 -15.09 0.68
CA GLN A 126 30.43 -14.89 1.02
C GLN A 126 30.62 -14.73 2.54
N ALA A 127 29.73 -14.00 3.21
CA ALA A 127 29.77 -13.83 4.66
C ALA A 127 29.57 -15.16 5.40
N LEU A 128 28.67 -16.03 4.93
CA LEU A 128 28.50 -17.39 5.47
C LEU A 128 29.76 -18.26 5.27
N VAL A 129 30.38 -18.21 4.08
CA VAL A 129 31.65 -18.92 3.79
C VAL A 129 32.74 -18.51 4.78
N ARG A 130 32.86 -17.21 5.05
CA ARG A 130 33.83 -16.69 6.02
C ARG A 130 33.50 -17.13 7.43
N LEU A 131 32.23 -17.06 7.83
CA LEU A 131 31.82 -17.48 9.17
C LEU A 131 32.25 -18.93 9.44
N VAL A 132 31.96 -19.82 8.48
CA VAL A 132 32.33 -21.23 8.56
C VAL A 132 33.84 -21.42 8.61
N ARG A 133 34.60 -20.72 7.76
CA ARG A 133 36.07 -20.80 7.72
C ARG A 133 36.71 -20.35 9.03
N ASP A 134 36.25 -19.22 9.56
CA ASP A 134 36.94 -18.52 10.64
C ASP A 134 36.50 -19.00 12.02
N ARG A 135 35.23 -19.42 12.17
CA ARG A 135 34.67 -19.84 13.47
C ARG A 135 34.37 -21.34 13.56
N GLY A 136 34.31 -22.05 12.43
CA GLY A 136 33.87 -23.45 12.38
C GLY A 136 34.62 -24.40 13.30
N HIS A 137 35.91 -24.15 13.52
CA HIS A 137 36.76 -24.96 14.39
C HIS A 137 36.35 -24.94 15.87
N ALA A 138 35.57 -23.95 16.32
CA ALA A 138 35.13 -23.81 17.70
C ALA A 138 33.77 -24.48 17.99
N TRP A 139 32.98 -24.80 16.96
CA TRP A 139 31.61 -25.30 17.11
C TRP A 139 31.55 -26.78 17.49
N GLU A 140 30.47 -27.18 18.17
CA GLU A 140 30.27 -28.59 18.58
C GLU A 140 30.15 -29.52 17.36
N ARG A 141 29.47 -29.01 16.32
CA ARG A 141 29.23 -29.67 15.05
C ARG A 141 29.26 -28.61 13.95
N MET A 142 29.77 -28.99 12.78
CA MET A 142 29.63 -28.15 11.59
C MET A 142 28.14 -28.10 11.18
N PRO A 143 27.60 -26.92 10.82
CA PRO A 143 26.20 -26.75 10.45
C PRO A 143 25.89 -27.31 9.06
N ASP A 144 24.60 -27.58 8.81
CA ASP A 144 24.05 -27.88 7.50
C ASP A 144 23.37 -26.62 6.92
N ILE A 145 24.00 -25.93 5.96
CA ILE A 145 23.55 -24.62 5.49
C ILE A 145 23.01 -24.70 4.06
N TRP A 146 21.77 -24.25 3.87
CA TRP A 146 21.04 -24.22 2.60
C TRP A 146 20.61 -22.81 2.24
N LEU A 147 20.77 -22.45 0.97
CA LEU A 147 20.28 -21.20 0.40
C LEU A 147 19.35 -21.51 -0.78
N GLY A 148 18.23 -20.80 -0.85
CA GLY A 148 17.23 -20.97 -1.88
C GLY A 148 16.74 -19.63 -2.41
N ARG A 149 16.52 -19.56 -3.73
CA ARG A 149 15.81 -18.44 -4.36
C ARG A 149 14.53 -18.95 -4.99
N PHE A 150 13.41 -18.40 -4.55
CA PHE A 150 12.07 -18.78 -4.99
C PHE A 150 11.53 -17.73 -5.96
N TYR A 151 11.38 -18.11 -7.23
CA TYR A 151 10.82 -17.29 -8.30
C TYR A 151 10.48 -18.16 -9.53
N ALA A 152 9.57 -17.70 -10.38
CA ALA A 152 9.28 -18.40 -11.64
C ALA A 152 10.51 -18.39 -12.58
N LEU A 153 11.07 -19.57 -12.85
CA LEU A 153 12.31 -19.77 -13.61
C LEU A 153 12.09 -19.88 -15.13
N ARG A 154 10.86 -20.17 -15.59
CA ARG A 154 10.49 -20.23 -17.01
C ARG A 154 9.56 -19.07 -17.35
N GLU A 155 9.68 -18.55 -18.58
CA GLU A 155 9.04 -17.31 -19.09
C GLU A 155 9.59 -16.02 -18.47
N GLY A 156 10.02 -15.98 -17.20
CA GLY A 156 10.57 -14.77 -16.56
C GLY A 156 11.78 -14.11 -17.25
N PHE A 157 12.61 -14.87 -17.97
CA PHE A 157 13.72 -14.31 -18.77
C PHE A 157 13.23 -13.66 -20.07
N LEU A 158 12.25 -14.26 -20.76
CA LEU A 158 11.69 -13.71 -21.99
C LEU A 158 10.74 -12.56 -21.70
N ASP A 159 9.91 -12.68 -20.66
CA ASP A 159 8.97 -11.66 -20.21
C ASP A 159 9.70 -10.43 -19.66
N ALA A 160 10.79 -10.59 -18.89
CA ALA A 160 11.60 -9.47 -18.42
C ALA A 160 12.38 -8.78 -19.55
N LEU A 161 12.86 -9.54 -20.56
CA LEU A 161 13.47 -8.98 -21.76
C LEU A 161 12.43 -8.26 -22.62
N GLN A 162 11.22 -8.82 -22.75
CA GLN A 162 10.08 -8.20 -23.46
C GLN A 162 9.59 -6.94 -22.74
N LEU A 163 9.54 -6.91 -21.40
CA LEU A 163 9.26 -5.72 -20.60
C LEU A 163 10.24 -4.57 -20.90
N LYS A 164 11.52 -4.92 -21.11
CA LYS A 164 12.59 -3.97 -21.41
C LYS A 164 12.59 -3.49 -22.87
N VAL A 165 11.95 -4.22 -23.78
CA VAL A 165 12.01 -3.99 -25.25
C VAL A 165 10.69 -3.49 -25.85
N PHE A 166 9.53 -3.95 -25.36
CA PHE A 166 8.23 -3.73 -26.02
C PHE A 166 7.23 -2.90 -25.21
N GLY A 167 7.57 -2.47 -23.99
CA GLY A 167 6.62 -1.76 -23.13
C GLY A 167 5.48 -2.67 -22.66
N ALA A 168 4.75 -2.23 -21.66
CA ALA A 168 3.91 -3.11 -20.85
C ALA A 168 2.49 -3.38 -21.41
N ASP A 169 2.25 -3.05 -22.68
CA ASP A 169 1.02 -3.37 -23.42
C ASP A 169 0.81 -4.88 -23.66
N PHE A 170 1.78 -5.72 -23.27
CA PHE A 170 1.72 -7.17 -23.43
C PHE A 170 0.90 -7.91 -22.34
N PHE A 171 0.53 -7.24 -21.24
CA PHE A 171 -0.26 -7.86 -20.16
C PHE A 171 -1.75 -7.57 -20.31
N GLY A 172 -2.35 -8.18 -21.34
CA GLY A 172 -3.77 -8.03 -21.68
C GLY A 172 -4.60 -9.32 -21.71
N GLY A 173 -3.99 -10.50 -21.47
CA GLY A 173 -4.72 -11.77 -21.50
C GLY A 173 -4.00 -12.84 -20.70
N ASP A 174 -4.73 -13.44 -19.76
CA ASP A 174 -4.34 -14.51 -18.83
C ASP A 174 -3.17 -14.21 -17.88
N GLY A 175 -3.38 -14.47 -16.59
CA GLY A 175 -2.50 -14.05 -15.49
C GLY A 175 -1.02 -14.40 -15.71
N SER A 176 -0.20 -13.38 -15.94
CA SER A 176 1.25 -13.57 -15.97
C SER A 176 1.71 -14.20 -14.67
N LYS A 177 2.34 -15.37 -14.81
CA LYS A 177 2.78 -16.32 -13.76
C LYS A 177 3.97 -15.78 -12.95
N MET A 178 4.01 -14.47 -12.72
CA MET A 178 5.10 -13.82 -11.99
C MET A 178 4.89 -14.04 -10.50
N THR A 179 5.58 -15.04 -9.96
CA THR A 179 5.58 -15.38 -8.54
C THR A 179 7.01 -15.39 -8.00
N TRP A 180 7.16 -14.99 -6.74
CA TRP A 180 8.37 -15.09 -5.94
C TRP A 180 7.99 -15.27 -4.46
N ASN A 181 8.95 -15.61 -3.60
CA ASN A 181 8.71 -15.63 -2.16
C ASN A 181 8.49 -14.21 -1.64
N HIS A 182 7.39 -14.00 -0.93
CA HIS A 182 7.06 -12.75 -0.25
C HIS A 182 6.86 -12.94 1.26
N SER A 183 6.94 -14.17 1.76
CA SER A 183 6.92 -14.46 3.19
C SER A 183 8.14 -13.91 3.92
N LYS A 184 7.92 -13.49 5.17
CA LYS A 184 8.95 -12.97 6.09
C LYS A 184 8.81 -13.73 7.40
N ILE A 185 9.68 -14.72 7.58
CA ILE A 185 9.58 -15.69 8.67
C ILE A 185 10.99 -15.95 9.17
N VAL A 186 11.20 -15.85 10.48
CA VAL A 186 12.35 -16.43 11.16
C VAL A 186 11.84 -17.40 12.19
N VAL A 187 12.29 -18.65 12.17
CA VAL A 187 11.72 -19.67 13.02
C VAL A 187 12.75 -20.73 13.39
N THR A 188 12.69 -21.14 14.65
CA THR A 188 13.69 -22.04 15.24
C THR A 188 13.03 -23.22 15.94
N ASP A 189 13.47 -24.43 15.57
CA ASP A 189 13.15 -25.71 16.20
C ASP A 189 11.65 -26.04 16.43
N GLY A 190 10.75 -25.32 15.78
CA GLY A 190 9.30 -25.40 15.99
C GLY A 190 8.88 -24.87 17.36
N LEU A 191 9.72 -24.05 18.00
CA LEU A 191 9.51 -23.51 19.35
C LEU A 191 9.16 -22.02 19.32
N GLU A 192 9.87 -21.26 18.49
CA GLU A 192 9.72 -19.81 18.40
C GLU A 192 9.73 -19.36 16.94
N ALA A 193 8.80 -18.50 16.57
CA ALA A 193 8.72 -17.89 15.25
C ALA A 193 8.53 -16.39 15.35
N PHE A 194 9.11 -15.66 14.40
CA PHE A 194 8.90 -14.24 14.19
C PHE A 194 8.48 -14.05 12.73
N ALA A 195 7.22 -13.66 12.51
CA ALA A 195 6.64 -13.57 11.16
C ALA A 195 5.69 -12.38 11.00
N GLY A 196 5.63 -11.80 9.81
CA GLY A 196 4.72 -10.69 9.52
C GLY A 196 5.06 -9.88 8.26
N GLY A 197 4.79 -8.58 8.29
CA GLY A 197 4.87 -7.69 7.12
C GLY A 197 6.27 -7.13 6.82
N HIS A 198 7.17 -7.11 7.80
CA HIS A 198 8.45 -6.40 7.73
C HIS A 198 9.46 -7.03 6.75
N ASN A 199 9.88 -6.25 5.75
CA ASN A 199 11.06 -6.59 4.94
C ASN A 199 12.34 -6.37 5.75
N LEU A 200 13.37 -7.20 5.54
CA LEU A 200 14.70 -7.00 6.14
C LEU A 200 15.53 -5.98 5.33
N ASN A 201 15.02 -4.75 5.25
CA ASN A 201 15.71 -3.57 4.73
C ASN A 201 15.79 -2.53 5.87
N MET A 202 16.98 -2.32 6.41
CA MET A 202 17.32 -1.51 7.59
C MET A 202 16.98 -0.04 7.37
N ASP A 203 17.12 0.46 6.14
CA ASP A 203 16.77 1.82 5.76
C ASP A 203 15.31 2.16 6.15
N LEU A 204 14.40 1.20 5.99
CA LEU A 204 12.98 1.37 6.33
C LEU A 204 12.71 1.53 7.83
N PHE A 205 13.66 1.16 8.69
CA PHE A 205 13.56 1.26 10.14
C PHE A 205 14.26 2.51 10.68
N ARG A 206 15.45 2.82 10.13
CA ARG A 206 16.34 3.83 10.72
C ARG A 206 16.31 5.19 10.03
N SER A 207 15.87 5.25 8.78
CA SER A 207 15.90 6.49 8.00
C SER A 207 14.58 7.23 8.09
N TYR A 208 14.65 8.55 7.94
CA TYR A 208 13.45 9.37 7.86
C TYR A 208 12.95 9.42 6.40
N PRO A 209 11.70 9.02 6.12
CA PRO A 209 10.70 8.54 7.07
C PRO A 209 10.72 7.01 7.23
N PRO A 210 10.52 6.46 8.45
CA PRO A 210 10.40 5.03 8.65
C PRO A 210 9.05 4.53 8.13
N VAL A 211 8.98 3.24 7.74
CA VAL A 211 7.71 2.59 7.37
C VAL A 211 6.96 2.14 8.62
N HIS A 212 5.63 2.27 8.63
CA HIS A 212 4.79 1.64 9.64
C HIS A 212 4.44 0.21 9.24
N ASP A 213 4.72 -0.79 10.07
CA ASP A 213 4.43 -2.20 9.78
C ASP A 213 4.24 -3.01 11.08
N VAL A 214 3.76 -4.25 10.98
CA VAL A 214 3.49 -5.15 12.10
C VAL A 214 3.88 -6.59 11.81
N SER A 215 4.51 -7.23 12.80
CA SER A 215 4.81 -8.66 12.85
C SER A 215 4.42 -9.24 14.20
N ALA A 216 4.44 -10.57 14.31
CA ALA A 216 4.16 -11.29 15.54
C ALA A 216 5.31 -12.26 15.89
N ILE A 217 5.63 -12.31 17.17
CA ILE A 217 6.54 -13.30 17.76
C ILE A 217 5.68 -14.35 18.46
N VAL A 218 5.87 -15.61 18.12
CA VAL A 218 5.08 -16.76 18.58
C VAL A 218 5.97 -17.69 19.37
N HIS A 219 5.60 -17.96 20.62
CA HIS A 219 6.18 -19.00 21.46
C HIS A 219 5.20 -20.17 21.58
N GLY A 220 5.66 -21.36 21.21
CA GLY A 220 4.89 -22.60 21.30
C GLY A 220 4.69 -23.30 19.95
N PRO A 221 3.79 -24.30 19.90
CA PRO A 221 3.62 -25.17 18.74
C PRO A 221 3.27 -24.47 17.42
N GLY A 222 2.74 -23.26 17.45
CA GLY A 222 2.46 -22.40 16.29
C GLY A 222 3.71 -22.09 15.46
N ALA A 223 4.90 -22.09 16.07
CA ALA A 223 6.16 -21.97 15.36
C ALA A 223 6.42 -23.16 14.41
N ALA A 224 6.01 -24.38 14.79
CA ALA A 224 6.12 -25.54 13.90
C ALA A 224 5.28 -25.39 12.62
N GLY A 225 4.17 -24.64 12.68
CA GLY A 225 3.37 -24.31 11.50
C GLY A 225 4.09 -23.41 10.49
N ALA A 226 4.87 -22.43 10.96
CA ALA A 226 5.71 -21.62 10.07
C ALA A 226 6.82 -22.47 9.40
N GLN A 227 7.47 -23.38 10.15
CA GLN A 227 8.46 -24.29 9.54
C GLN A 227 7.86 -25.28 8.58
N GLY A 228 6.67 -25.81 8.87
CA GLY A 228 5.97 -26.72 7.98
C GLY A 228 5.53 -26.03 6.69
N TYR A 229 5.15 -24.75 6.73
CA TYR A 229 4.93 -23.94 5.52
C TYR A 229 6.21 -23.80 4.70
N LEU A 230 7.34 -23.46 5.34
CA LEU A 230 8.62 -23.36 4.64
C LEU A 230 9.06 -24.71 4.06
N ASP A 231 8.77 -25.83 4.72
CA ASP A 231 8.98 -27.16 4.15
C ASP A 231 8.23 -27.37 2.84
N GLN A 232 7.05 -26.78 2.66
CA GLN A 232 6.34 -26.79 1.38
C GLN A 232 7.09 -26.01 0.32
N LEU A 233 7.59 -24.81 0.64
CA LEU A 233 8.35 -23.98 -0.31
C LEU A 233 9.67 -24.62 -0.73
N TRP A 234 10.33 -25.35 0.17
CA TRP A 234 11.54 -26.13 -0.14
C TRP A 234 11.25 -27.43 -0.93
N ALA A 235 9.98 -27.83 -1.05
CA ALA A 235 9.56 -29.04 -1.75
C ALA A 235 8.99 -28.79 -3.16
N VAL A 236 8.91 -27.54 -3.60
CA VAL A 236 8.37 -27.16 -4.91
C VAL A 236 9.23 -27.64 -6.08
N GLY A 237 8.69 -27.54 -7.30
CA GLY A 237 9.39 -27.88 -8.53
C GLY A 237 10.62 -26.99 -8.79
N GLY A 238 11.55 -27.53 -9.57
CA GLY A 238 12.75 -26.78 -10.00
C GLY A 238 12.47 -25.69 -11.03
N ASP A 239 11.22 -25.46 -11.38
CA ASP A 239 10.72 -24.30 -12.12
C ASP A 239 10.40 -23.09 -11.21
N LEU A 240 10.42 -23.28 -9.88
CA LEU A 240 10.09 -22.24 -8.90
C LEU A 240 11.19 -22.00 -7.87
N LEU A 241 12.15 -22.93 -7.71
CA LEU A 241 13.18 -22.86 -6.69
C LEU A 241 14.55 -23.16 -7.29
N THR A 242 15.53 -22.30 -7.00
CA THR A 242 16.94 -22.68 -7.05
C THR A 242 17.40 -22.99 -5.63
N GLN A 243 18.32 -23.95 -5.47
CA GLN A 243 18.87 -24.27 -4.16
C GLN A 243 20.35 -24.61 -4.23
N GLU A 244 21.06 -24.24 -3.19
CA GLU A 244 22.48 -24.46 -3.00
C GLU A 244 22.72 -24.91 -1.56
N GLN A 245 23.73 -25.77 -1.37
CA GLN A 245 24.17 -26.20 -0.04
C GLN A 245 25.66 -25.90 0.10
N LEU A 246 26.05 -25.33 1.24
CA LEU A 246 27.46 -25.11 1.55
C LEU A 246 28.10 -26.43 1.98
N ASP A 247 29.19 -26.83 1.32
CA ASP A 247 30.05 -27.90 1.82
C ASP A 247 30.86 -27.36 3.01
N PRO A 248 30.65 -27.85 4.23
CA PRO A 248 31.31 -27.29 5.41
C PRO A 248 32.82 -27.62 5.47
N VAL A 249 33.30 -28.61 4.71
CA VAL A 249 34.71 -29.02 4.70
C VAL A 249 35.48 -28.27 3.61
N LYS A 250 34.93 -28.24 2.39
CA LYS A 250 35.55 -27.54 1.26
C LYS A 250 35.27 -26.04 1.29
N VAL A 251 34.26 -25.62 2.05
CA VAL A 251 33.77 -24.24 2.17
C VAL A 251 33.40 -23.65 0.79
N VAL A 252 32.72 -24.45 -0.03
CA VAL A 252 32.22 -24.08 -1.36
C VAL A 252 30.73 -24.36 -1.48
N TRP A 253 30.02 -23.51 -2.21
CA TRP A 253 28.61 -23.69 -2.53
C TRP A 253 28.43 -24.73 -3.63
N ASN A 254 27.56 -25.71 -3.39
CA ASN A 254 27.18 -26.71 -4.39
C ASN A 254 25.74 -26.50 -4.82
N GLY A 255 25.52 -26.28 -6.12
CA GLY A 255 24.18 -26.28 -6.70
C GLY A 255 23.48 -27.62 -6.48
N ARG A 256 22.24 -27.59 -6.01
CA ARG A 256 21.40 -28.76 -5.78
C ARG A 256 20.22 -28.72 -6.72
N ASN A 257 19.80 -29.88 -7.22
CA ASN A 257 18.60 -29.97 -8.06
C ASN A 257 17.37 -30.17 -7.15
N PRO A 258 16.41 -29.22 -7.07
CA PRO A 258 15.20 -29.32 -6.21
C PRO A 258 14.39 -30.60 -6.42
N ALA A 259 14.39 -31.14 -7.65
CA ALA A 259 13.68 -32.36 -7.97
C ALA A 259 14.39 -33.64 -7.48
N LYS A 260 15.69 -33.56 -7.14
CA LYS A 260 16.53 -34.72 -6.78
C LYS A 260 17.13 -34.65 -5.37
N SER A 261 17.16 -33.47 -4.77
CA SER A 261 17.79 -33.22 -3.48
C SER A 261 16.91 -32.25 -2.72
N ARG A 262 16.58 -32.59 -1.47
CA ARG A 262 15.83 -31.72 -0.56
C ARG A 262 16.59 -31.64 0.75
N PRO A 263 16.56 -30.49 1.45
CA PRO A 263 17.05 -30.44 2.81
C PRO A 263 16.30 -31.49 3.65
N ASN A 264 17.02 -32.38 4.32
CA ASN A 264 16.40 -33.31 5.26
C ASN A 264 15.79 -32.52 6.42
N ASN A 265 14.63 -32.94 6.95
CA ASN A 265 14.04 -32.29 8.12
C ASN A 265 14.59 -32.93 9.42
N PRO A 266 15.50 -32.28 10.17
CA PRO A 266 16.09 -32.84 11.38
C PRO A 266 15.09 -32.99 12.53
N LEU A 267 13.96 -32.28 12.49
CA LEU A 267 12.93 -32.31 13.54
C LEU A 267 12.06 -33.58 13.50
N THR A 268 12.13 -34.36 12.41
CA THR A 268 11.38 -35.62 12.27
C THR A 268 12.03 -36.81 12.98
N GLY A 269 13.30 -36.68 13.38
CA GLY A 269 13.99 -37.71 14.15
C GLY A 269 13.38 -37.90 15.53
N ARG A 270 13.31 -39.15 16.02
CA ARG A 270 12.66 -39.49 17.30
C ARG A 270 13.16 -38.65 18.49
N GLU A 271 14.47 -38.44 18.59
CA GLU A 271 15.08 -37.66 19.67
C GLU A 271 14.73 -36.17 19.57
N ALA A 272 14.85 -35.59 18.37
CA ALA A 272 14.52 -34.19 18.13
C ALA A 272 13.03 -33.92 18.36
N ALA A 273 12.14 -34.76 17.84
CA ALA A 273 10.70 -34.64 18.04
C ALA A 273 10.30 -34.71 19.53
N ALA A 274 10.90 -35.64 20.29
CA ALA A 274 10.67 -35.75 21.73
C ALA A 274 11.17 -34.51 22.48
N TRP A 275 12.36 -34.00 22.12
CA TRP A 275 12.91 -32.78 22.70
C TRP A 275 12.03 -31.56 22.39
N VAL A 276 11.61 -31.37 21.13
CA VAL A 276 10.73 -30.27 20.72
C VAL A 276 9.42 -30.30 21.51
N ALA A 277 8.77 -31.46 21.60
CA ALA A 277 7.53 -31.61 22.36
C ALA A 277 7.73 -31.25 23.85
N GLN A 278 8.84 -31.68 24.45
CA GLN A 278 9.19 -31.33 25.82
C GLN A 278 9.42 -29.81 25.98
N GLN A 279 10.14 -29.18 25.05
CA GLN A 279 10.44 -27.75 25.10
C GLN A 279 9.19 -26.89 24.87
N GLN A 280 8.30 -27.27 23.96
CA GLN A 280 7.02 -26.58 23.77
C GLN A 280 6.20 -26.58 25.07
N GLN A 281 6.11 -27.72 25.76
CA GLN A 281 5.44 -27.82 27.06
C GLN A 281 6.15 -27.01 28.15
N ALA A 282 7.50 -26.99 28.15
CA ALA A 282 8.27 -26.17 29.08
C ALA A 282 8.04 -24.68 28.85
N LEU A 283 8.00 -24.23 27.59
CA LEU A 283 7.78 -22.84 27.21
C LEU A 283 6.38 -22.35 27.60
N VAL A 284 5.35 -23.18 27.40
CA VAL A 284 3.99 -22.89 27.87
C VAL A 284 3.94 -22.76 29.39
N ARG A 285 4.49 -23.75 30.13
CA ARG A 285 4.55 -23.70 31.61
C ARG A 285 5.35 -22.51 32.12
N TRP A 286 6.38 -22.12 31.39
CA TRP A 286 7.22 -20.99 31.74
C TRP A 286 6.42 -19.69 31.65
N HIS A 287 5.69 -19.43 30.56
CA HIS A 287 4.78 -18.28 30.49
C HIS A 287 3.70 -18.31 31.57
N GLU A 288 3.10 -19.48 31.85
CA GLU A 288 2.08 -19.64 32.89
C GLU A 288 2.61 -19.35 34.31
N SER A 289 3.90 -19.55 34.54
CA SER A 289 4.51 -19.24 35.84
C SER A 289 4.74 -17.74 36.08
N ASN A 290 4.50 -16.90 35.07
CA ASN A 290 4.73 -15.44 35.11
C ASN A 290 6.09 -15.05 35.72
N PRO A 291 7.21 -15.54 35.17
CA PRO A 291 8.51 -15.37 35.76
C PRO A 291 8.95 -13.91 35.69
N THR A 292 9.82 -13.51 36.61
CA THR A 292 10.44 -12.18 36.57
C THR A 292 11.27 -12.06 35.29
N PRO A 293 11.02 -11.05 34.44
CA PRO A 293 11.79 -10.89 33.21
C PRO A 293 13.26 -10.59 33.55
N PRO A 294 14.22 -11.09 32.75
CA PRO A 294 15.61 -10.67 32.88
C PRO A 294 15.73 -9.16 32.61
N PRO A 295 16.72 -8.48 33.20
CA PRO A 295 16.95 -7.06 32.95
C PRO A 295 17.21 -6.81 31.47
N THR A 296 16.51 -5.82 30.91
CA THR A 296 16.68 -5.41 29.51
C THR A 296 18.04 -4.72 29.36
N PRO A 297 18.91 -5.14 28.43
CA PRO A 297 20.14 -4.41 28.15
C PRO A 297 19.81 -2.98 27.65
N PRO A 298 20.68 -1.98 27.93
CA PRO A 298 20.48 -0.64 27.40
C PRO A 298 20.48 -0.67 25.86
N PRO A 299 19.66 0.16 25.20
CA PRO A 299 19.64 0.21 23.75
C PRO A 299 21.03 0.61 23.22
N PRO A 300 21.44 0.10 22.05
CA PRO A 300 22.67 0.56 21.41
C PRO A 300 22.60 2.09 21.18
N PRO A 301 23.74 2.80 21.23
CA PRO A 301 23.77 4.23 20.92
C PRO A 301 23.24 4.48 19.51
N PRO A 302 22.55 5.61 19.27
CA PRO A 302 22.02 5.93 17.95
C PRO A 302 23.15 5.95 16.92
N PRO A 303 22.94 5.39 15.72
CA PRO A 303 23.98 5.35 14.70
C PRO A 303 24.34 6.79 14.25
N PRO A 304 25.60 7.04 13.81
CA PRO A 304 26.06 8.39 13.43
C PRO A 304 25.26 8.97 12.25
N HIS A 305 25.03 10.29 12.24
CA HIS A 305 24.13 11.05 11.34
C HIS A 305 24.42 11.02 9.83
N ASP A 306 25.38 10.22 9.33
CA ASP A 306 25.76 10.13 7.91
C ASP A 306 25.58 8.71 7.37
N PHE A 307 24.32 8.31 7.21
CA PHE A 307 23.91 6.93 6.92
C PHE A 307 24.18 6.51 5.46
N HIS A 308 24.04 7.42 4.49
CA HIS A 308 24.34 7.12 3.09
C HIS A 308 25.83 6.80 2.89
N THR A 309 26.71 7.52 3.59
CA THR A 309 28.15 7.23 3.55
C THR A 309 28.48 5.92 4.28
N GLN A 310 27.76 5.57 5.35
CA GLN A 310 27.90 4.27 6.03
C GLN A 310 27.45 3.10 5.15
N ASP A 311 26.30 3.18 4.49
CA ASP A 311 25.77 2.10 3.65
C ASP A 311 26.71 1.78 2.48
N LEU A 312 27.31 2.83 1.89
CA LEU A 312 28.35 2.69 0.87
C LEU A 312 29.70 2.18 1.44
N GLN A 313 30.04 2.50 2.69
CA GLN A 313 31.23 2.00 3.39
C GLN A 313 31.08 0.54 3.84
N GLN A 314 29.87 0.10 4.15
CA GLN A 314 29.58 -1.25 4.65
C GLN A 314 29.63 -2.34 3.58
N LEU A 315 29.40 -1.99 2.31
CA LEU A 315 29.62 -2.91 1.18
C LEU A 315 31.06 -3.47 1.18
N PRO A 316 32.10 -2.64 1.38
CA PRO A 316 33.46 -3.08 1.73
C PRO A 316 33.63 -3.75 3.10
N GLU A 317 32.85 -3.44 4.13
CA GLU A 317 32.98 -4.06 5.47
C GLU A 317 32.48 -5.51 5.51
N LEU A 318 31.47 -5.85 4.72
CA LEU A 318 31.17 -7.25 4.36
C LEU A 318 32.36 -7.94 3.66
N VAL A 319 33.43 -7.20 3.30
CA VAL A 319 34.69 -7.67 2.72
C VAL A 319 35.87 -7.62 3.73
N GLN A 320 35.74 -6.98 4.90
CA GLN A 320 36.81 -6.87 5.92
C GLN A 320 36.79 -7.97 7.01
N ASP A 321 37.91 -8.14 7.72
CA ASP A 321 38.22 -9.26 8.64
C ASP A 321 37.54 -9.22 10.04
N CYS A 322 36.54 -8.36 10.26
CA CYS A 322 35.90 -8.25 11.57
C CYS A 322 34.42 -8.62 11.53
N PHE A 323 34.07 -9.82 12.03
CA PHE A 323 32.69 -10.09 12.46
C PHE A 323 32.30 -9.10 13.57
N PRO A 324 31.07 -8.56 13.57
CA PRO A 324 30.59 -7.76 14.69
C PRO A 324 30.69 -8.55 16.00
N LEU A 325 30.86 -7.83 17.12
CA LEU A 325 30.86 -8.40 18.47
C LEU A 325 29.63 -9.29 18.68
N ARG A 326 29.83 -10.50 19.22
CA ARG A 326 28.71 -11.38 19.62
C ARG A 326 27.88 -10.67 20.68
N VAL A 327 26.65 -10.33 20.33
CA VAL A 327 25.66 -9.83 21.30
C VAL A 327 24.87 -11.04 21.78
N VAL A 328 25.00 -11.38 23.06
CA VAL A 328 24.20 -12.43 23.68
C VAL A 328 23.01 -11.77 24.35
N HIS A 329 21.81 -12.12 23.91
CA HIS A 329 20.60 -11.58 24.53
C HIS A 329 20.13 -12.50 25.66
N PRO A 330 19.71 -11.94 26.81
CA PRO A 330 18.94 -12.72 27.76
C PRO A 330 17.66 -13.17 27.05
N PRO A 331 17.24 -14.44 27.19
CA PRO A 331 16.09 -14.92 26.46
C PRO A 331 14.81 -14.21 26.93
N PHE A 332 13.91 -13.96 25.99
CA PHE A 332 12.52 -13.55 26.22
C PHE A 332 12.34 -12.09 26.66
N ALA A 333 12.98 -11.14 25.96
CA ALA A 333 12.69 -9.73 26.14
C ALA A 333 11.19 -9.44 25.91
N GLY A 334 10.65 -8.47 26.67
CA GLY A 334 9.25 -8.08 26.56
C GLY A 334 8.25 -9.15 27.01
N LEU A 335 8.63 -10.04 27.93
CA LEU A 335 7.81 -11.16 28.40
C LEU A 335 6.35 -10.79 28.73
N LYS A 336 6.10 -9.65 29.37
CA LYS A 336 4.75 -9.20 29.76
C LYS A 336 3.83 -8.88 28.57
N GLU A 337 4.41 -8.66 27.39
CA GLU A 337 3.71 -8.37 26.14
C GLU A 337 3.21 -9.65 25.45
N TYR A 338 3.68 -10.83 25.86
CA TYR A 338 3.20 -12.10 25.32
C TYR A 338 1.83 -12.45 25.91
N LYS A 339 0.85 -12.70 25.05
CA LYS A 339 -0.52 -13.07 25.43
C LYS A 339 -0.88 -14.45 24.96
N ALA A 340 -1.61 -15.18 25.80
CA ALA A 340 -2.05 -16.52 25.50
C ALA A 340 -3.07 -16.52 24.35
N THR A 341 -2.96 -17.50 23.46
CA THR A 341 -3.96 -17.82 22.44
C THR A 341 -4.76 -19.06 22.87
N THR A 342 -6.01 -19.14 22.43
CA THR A 342 -6.83 -20.35 22.55
C THR A 342 -6.67 -21.27 21.34
N GLY A 343 -6.32 -20.70 20.20
CA GLY A 343 -6.03 -21.43 18.97
C GLY A 343 -5.19 -20.59 18.02
N MET A 344 -4.41 -21.27 17.19
CA MET A 344 -3.65 -20.63 16.12
C MET A 344 -3.58 -21.56 14.91
N LEU A 345 -3.85 -21.01 13.72
CA LEU A 345 -3.76 -21.69 12.45
C LEU A 345 -2.68 -21.03 11.59
N ALA A 346 -1.63 -21.78 11.28
CA ALA A 346 -0.59 -21.38 10.33
C ALA A 346 -0.96 -21.86 8.93
N LEU A 347 -0.97 -20.98 7.94
CA LEU A 347 -1.29 -21.31 6.56
C LEU A 347 -0.67 -20.30 5.60
N GLY A 348 -0.88 -20.48 4.29
CA GLY A 348 -0.43 -19.51 3.30
C GLY A 348 -0.96 -19.80 1.91
N LYS A 349 -0.44 -19.07 0.93
CA LYS A 349 -0.64 -19.36 -0.49
C LYS A 349 0.69 -19.38 -1.22
N TYR A 350 0.82 -20.25 -2.22
CA TYR A 350 2.05 -20.42 -2.99
C TYR A 350 1.81 -21.33 -4.19
N TRP A 351 2.71 -21.28 -5.17
CA TRP A 351 2.75 -22.22 -6.27
C TRP A 351 3.61 -23.44 -5.91
N ARG A 352 3.11 -24.66 -6.14
CA ARG A 352 3.90 -25.90 -6.03
C ARG A 352 4.63 -26.23 -7.34
N SER A 353 4.03 -25.84 -8.46
CA SER A 353 4.55 -25.87 -9.82
C SER A 353 3.92 -24.72 -10.60
N SER A 354 4.35 -24.51 -11.84
CA SER A 354 3.74 -23.56 -12.79
C SER A 354 2.23 -23.70 -13.04
N THR A 355 1.56 -24.76 -12.57
CA THR A 355 0.12 -24.99 -12.77
C THR A 355 -0.64 -25.37 -11.49
N ASP A 356 0.04 -25.54 -10.35
CA ASP A 356 -0.57 -25.98 -9.08
C ASP A 356 -0.48 -24.87 -8.03
N PHE A 357 -1.51 -24.03 -7.96
CA PHE A 357 -1.64 -22.98 -6.94
C PHE A 357 -2.32 -23.51 -5.68
N GLN A 358 -1.67 -23.29 -4.54
CA GLN A 358 -2.16 -23.59 -3.21
C GLN A 358 -2.69 -22.29 -2.61
N GLY A 359 -3.99 -22.18 -2.36
CA GLY A 359 -4.65 -20.91 -1.97
C GLY A 359 -5.32 -20.96 -0.60
N ALA A 360 -4.65 -21.47 0.45
CA ALA A 360 -5.29 -21.62 1.76
C ALA A 360 -5.60 -20.25 2.41
N SER A 361 -4.72 -19.26 2.25
CA SER A 361 -4.96 -17.91 2.78
C SER A 361 -6.10 -17.18 2.07
N ASP A 362 -6.28 -17.37 0.76
CA ASP A 362 -7.43 -16.82 0.03
C ASP A 362 -8.76 -17.40 0.51
N ILE A 363 -8.79 -18.73 0.78
CA ILE A 363 -9.96 -19.39 1.38
C ILE A 363 -10.23 -18.83 2.77
N MET A 364 -9.20 -18.72 3.61
CA MET A 364 -9.32 -18.14 4.96
C MET A 364 -9.91 -16.72 4.90
N LYS A 365 -9.33 -15.83 4.09
CA LYS A 365 -9.80 -14.44 3.94
C LYS A 365 -11.27 -14.39 3.52
N LYS A 366 -11.66 -15.19 2.51
CA LYS A 366 -13.04 -15.28 2.05
C LYS A 366 -13.99 -15.70 3.17
N GLN A 367 -13.65 -16.78 3.89
CA GLN A 367 -14.49 -17.30 4.96
C GLN A 367 -14.65 -16.29 6.10
N LEU A 368 -13.55 -15.67 6.52
CA LEU A 368 -13.57 -14.66 7.58
C LEU A 368 -14.39 -13.43 7.21
N ILE A 369 -14.27 -12.94 5.97
CA ILE A 369 -14.99 -11.74 5.51
C ILE A 369 -16.48 -12.02 5.34
N LEU A 370 -16.84 -13.08 4.63
CA LEU A 370 -18.26 -13.35 4.29
C LEU A 370 -19.09 -13.79 5.50
N ASN A 371 -18.46 -14.33 6.55
CA ASN A 371 -19.14 -14.78 7.76
C ASN A 371 -18.99 -13.83 8.96
N ALA A 372 -18.35 -12.67 8.79
CA ALA A 372 -18.22 -11.69 9.86
C ALA A 372 -19.60 -11.22 10.37
N LYS A 373 -19.76 -11.19 11.70
CA LYS A 373 -21.04 -10.98 12.37
C LYS A 373 -21.28 -9.51 12.72
N ARG A 374 -20.24 -8.82 13.17
CA ARG A 374 -20.29 -7.48 13.77
C ARG A 374 -19.30 -6.52 13.14
N SER A 375 -18.04 -6.93 12.95
CA SER A 375 -17.03 -6.01 12.42
C SER A 375 -15.92 -6.68 11.65
N ILE A 376 -15.42 -5.98 10.63
CA ILE A 376 -14.13 -6.27 10.01
C ILE A 376 -13.27 -5.02 10.10
N LYS A 377 -12.02 -5.20 10.54
CA LYS A 377 -11.02 -4.14 10.69
C LYS A 377 -9.78 -4.53 9.90
N MET A 378 -9.32 -3.69 8.97
CA MET A 378 -8.20 -4.00 8.09
C MET A 378 -7.15 -2.91 8.16
N SER A 379 -5.87 -3.29 8.30
CA SER A 379 -4.74 -2.39 8.15
C SER A 379 -3.83 -2.95 7.08
N GLN A 380 -3.73 -2.25 5.96
CA GLN A 380 -3.06 -2.69 4.74
C GLN A 380 -2.18 -1.59 4.16
N MET A 381 -1.23 -1.98 3.30
CA MET A 381 -0.59 -1.01 2.38
C MET A 381 -1.62 -0.45 1.40
N ASP A 382 -2.28 -1.34 0.66
CA ASP A 382 -3.38 -1.02 -0.23
C ASP A 382 -4.48 -2.07 -0.10
N LEU A 383 -5.70 -1.72 -0.46
CA LEU A 383 -6.76 -2.70 -0.72
C LEU A 383 -7.04 -2.84 -2.22
N ILE A 384 -6.83 -1.75 -2.97
CA ILE A 384 -6.92 -1.68 -4.43
C ILE A 384 -5.60 -1.20 -5.02
N SER A 385 -5.08 -1.95 -5.99
CA SER A 385 -3.79 -1.69 -6.61
C SER A 385 -3.95 -1.18 -8.04
N ALA A 386 -3.33 -0.04 -8.39
CA ALA A 386 -3.33 0.48 -9.76
C ALA A 386 -2.63 -0.46 -10.77
N TRP A 387 -1.78 -1.36 -10.27
CA TRP A 387 -1.12 -2.41 -11.06
C TRP A 387 -2.10 -3.46 -11.59
N LYS A 388 -3.30 -3.54 -11.03
CA LYS A 388 -4.32 -4.52 -11.40
C LYS A 388 -5.42 -3.83 -12.19
N LYS A 389 -5.50 -4.19 -13.48
CA LYS A 389 -6.36 -3.54 -14.47
C LYS A 389 -7.84 -3.69 -14.14
N ASN A 390 -8.26 -4.87 -13.65
CA ASN A 390 -9.66 -5.22 -13.58
C ASN A 390 -10.17 -5.26 -12.13
N TRP A 391 -11.41 -4.82 -11.93
CA TRP A 391 -12.14 -4.99 -10.68
C TRP A 391 -12.27 -6.47 -10.27
N SER A 392 -12.38 -7.37 -11.26
CA SER A 392 -12.45 -8.82 -11.04
C SER A 392 -11.26 -9.38 -10.26
N ASP A 393 -10.09 -8.75 -10.37
CA ASP A 393 -8.88 -9.17 -9.67
C ASP A 393 -8.96 -8.86 -8.17
N HIS A 394 -9.78 -7.89 -7.77
CA HIS A 394 -9.91 -7.35 -6.41
C HIS A 394 -10.96 -8.09 -5.58
N VAL A 395 -10.79 -9.42 -5.48
CA VAL A 395 -11.77 -10.32 -4.86
C VAL A 395 -12.09 -9.99 -3.39
N VAL A 396 -11.12 -9.49 -2.62
CA VAL A 396 -11.34 -9.07 -1.23
C VAL A 396 -12.34 -7.90 -1.16
N CYS A 397 -12.22 -6.92 -2.06
CA CYS A 397 -13.18 -5.82 -2.13
C CYS A 397 -14.59 -6.32 -2.45
N GLN A 398 -14.70 -7.28 -3.37
CA GLN A 398 -15.98 -7.89 -3.72
C GLN A 398 -16.61 -8.62 -2.53
N TRP A 399 -15.83 -9.41 -1.78
CA TRP A 399 -16.32 -10.07 -0.56
C TRP A 399 -16.74 -9.08 0.52
N VAL A 400 -16.05 -7.95 0.67
CA VAL A 400 -16.45 -6.88 1.60
C VAL A 400 -17.82 -6.30 1.21
N LEU A 401 -18.04 -6.00 -0.07
CA LEU A 401 -19.33 -5.48 -0.56
C LEU A 401 -20.45 -6.52 -0.37
N GLU A 402 -20.16 -7.80 -0.67
CA GLU A 402 -21.09 -8.93 -0.47
C GLU A 402 -21.47 -9.08 1.01
N ALA A 403 -20.48 -9.10 1.91
CA ALA A 403 -20.70 -9.22 3.35
C ALA A 403 -21.51 -8.05 3.92
N LEU A 404 -21.22 -6.81 3.48
CA LEU A 404 -21.97 -5.62 3.89
C LEU A 404 -23.45 -5.69 3.47
N LEU A 405 -23.74 -6.20 2.27
CA LEU A 405 -25.12 -6.37 1.79
C LEU A 405 -25.85 -7.51 2.52
N ALA A 406 -25.17 -8.63 2.76
CA ALA A 406 -25.74 -9.80 3.42
C ALA A 406 -26.01 -9.55 4.92
N ASN A 407 -25.13 -8.80 5.59
CA ASN A 407 -25.20 -8.55 7.02
C ASN A 407 -25.42 -7.06 7.33
N LYS A 408 -26.62 -6.69 7.76
CA LYS A 408 -27.01 -5.30 8.08
C LYS A 408 -26.37 -4.73 9.34
N SER A 409 -25.84 -5.57 10.24
CA SER A 409 -25.13 -5.13 11.45
C SER A 409 -23.62 -5.02 11.27
N LEU A 410 -23.07 -5.48 10.15
CA LEU A 410 -21.63 -5.48 9.91
C LEU A 410 -21.06 -4.07 9.77
N LYS A 411 -20.00 -3.73 10.52
CA LYS A 411 -19.21 -2.52 10.30
C LYS A 411 -17.87 -2.88 9.68
N VAL A 412 -17.43 -2.15 8.65
CA VAL A 412 -16.13 -2.37 8.03
C VAL A 412 -15.27 -1.11 8.16
N GLU A 413 -14.11 -1.26 8.79
CA GLU A 413 -13.13 -0.20 9.00
C GLU A 413 -11.82 -0.59 8.33
N VAL A 414 -11.33 0.23 7.42
CA VAL A 414 -10.12 -0.03 6.63
C VAL A 414 -9.16 1.13 6.82
N VAL A 415 -7.89 0.83 7.08
CA VAL A 415 -6.80 1.81 7.01
C VAL A 415 -5.80 1.35 5.95
N VAL A 416 -5.52 2.22 4.98
CA VAL A 416 -4.53 2.02 3.91
C VAL A 416 -3.44 3.07 3.97
N SER A 417 -2.33 2.84 3.28
CA SER A 417 -1.38 3.93 3.01
C SER A 417 -2.09 5.09 2.29
N PRO A 418 -1.76 6.35 2.62
CA PRO A 418 -2.18 7.51 1.85
C PRO A 418 -1.61 7.45 0.43
N LEU A 419 -2.21 8.19 -0.50
CA LEU A 419 -1.60 8.45 -1.81
C LEU A 419 -0.18 9.02 -1.69
N ASP A 420 0.71 8.52 -2.55
CA ASP A 420 2.14 8.82 -2.59
C ASP A 420 2.85 8.56 -1.25
N ALA A 421 2.39 7.56 -0.50
CA ALA A 421 3.12 7.11 0.67
C ALA A 421 4.49 6.55 0.27
N GLY A 422 5.51 6.92 1.03
CA GLY A 422 6.87 6.43 0.86
C GLY A 422 7.62 6.35 2.18
N ALA A 423 8.71 5.60 2.18
CA ALA A 423 9.57 5.39 3.33
C ALA A 423 11.03 5.18 2.92
N GLY A 424 11.95 5.22 3.89
CA GLY A 424 13.38 5.08 3.64
C GLY A 424 14.03 6.34 3.08
N ALA A 425 15.36 6.36 3.09
CA ALA A 425 16.17 7.48 2.59
C ALA A 425 15.97 7.73 1.09
N GLU A 426 15.69 6.67 0.32
CA GLU A 426 15.52 6.71 -1.14
C GLU A 426 14.05 6.85 -1.60
N GLY A 427 13.12 6.94 -0.65
CA GLY A 427 11.70 7.13 -0.94
C GLY A 427 11.03 5.90 -1.58
N ASP A 428 11.29 4.71 -1.04
CA ASP A 428 10.63 3.46 -1.43
C ASP A 428 9.10 3.63 -1.43
N GLN A 429 8.44 3.14 -2.48
CA GLN A 429 7.01 3.33 -2.67
C GLN A 429 6.17 2.40 -1.79
N TYR A 430 5.28 3.00 -0.98
CA TYR A 430 4.34 2.31 -0.09
C TYR A 430 2.88 2.68 -0.36
N SER A 431 2.57 3.17 -1.57
CA SER A 431 1.21 3.32 -2.08
C SER A 431 1.13 2.92 -3.55
N PHE A 432 0.18 2.05 -3.89
CA PHE A 432 -0.10 1.63 -5.26
C PHE A 432 -1.23 2.42 -5.91
N GLY A 433 -1.34 3.71 -5.57
CA GLY A 433 -2.04 4.69 -6.40
C GLY A 433 -3.54 4.83 -6.16
N SER A 434 -4.10 4.07 -5.22
CA SER A 434 -5.50 4.25 -4.81
C SER A 434 -5.63 5.12 -3.57
N GLY A 435 -4.81 4.86 -2.54
CA GLY A 435 -5.02 5.50 -1.24
C GLY A 435 -6.43 5.29 -0.69
N ALA A 436 -6.85 6.06 0.30
CA ALA A 436 -8.15 5.86 0.94
C ALA A 436 -9.31 6.43 0.12
N VAL A 437 -9.15 7.64 -0.44
CA VAL A 437 -10.19 8.28 -1.26
C VAL A 437 -10.61 7.40 -2.42
N ARG A 438 -9.67 7.02 -3.29
CA ARG A 438 -10.02 6.26 -4.49
C ARG A 438 -10.46 4.84 -4.17
N THR A 439 -9.94 4.24 -3.10
CA THR A 439 -10.41 2.94 -2.62
C THR A 439 -11.89 3.00 -2.24
N PHE A 440 -12.30 4.00 -1.47
CA PHE A 440 -13.71 4.21 -1.14
C PHE A 440 -14.55 4.49 -2.39
N ASP A 441 -14.08 5.34 -3.30
CA ASP A 441 -14.80 5.70 -4.52
C ASP A 441 -15.07 4.48 -5.41
N LEU A 442 -14.11 3.56 -5.55
CA LEU A 442 -14.29 2.32 -6.30
C LEU A 442 -15.25 1.36 -5.60
N LEU A 443 -15.14 1.20 -4.27
CA LEU A 443 -16.09 0.39 -3.50
C LEU A 443 -17.51 0.95 -3.60
N LYS A 444 -17.67 2.28 -3.55
CA LYS A 444 -18.94 2.98 -3.77
C LYS A 444 -19.45 2.76 -5.18
N TYR A 445 -18.60 2.93 -6.19
CA TYR A 445 -18.96 2.74 -7.60
C TYR A 445 -19.52 1.33 -7.83
N TYR A 446 -18.80 0.29 -7.42
CA TYR A 446 -19.25 -1.10 -7.63
C TYR A 446 -20.29 -1.60 -6.61
N MET A 447 -20.55 -0.83 -5.55
CA MET A 447 -21.76 -1.02 -4.75
C MET A 447 -23.00 -0.50 -5.48
N THR A 448 -22.88 0.47 -6.40
CA THR A 448 -24.03 1.13 -7.05
C THR A 448 -24.12 0.93 -8.56
N HIS A 449 -23.11 0.33 -9.20
CA HIS A 449 -23.09 0.09 -10.65
C HIS A 449 -22.80 -1.38 -10.94
N ASP A 450 -23.39 -1.86 -12.03
CA ASP A 450 -23.10 -3.18 -12.57
C ASP A 450 -21.70 -3.20 -13.20
N VAL A 451 -20.91 -4.24 -12.90
CA VAL A 451 -19.51 -4.33 -13.35
C VAL A 451 -19.40 -4.45 -14.87
N ALA A 452 -20.35 -5.14 -15.52
CA ALA A 452 -20.26 -5.47 -16.94
C ALA A 452 -20.84 -4.38 -17.84
N THR A 453 -21.79 -3.59 -17.34
CA THR A 453 -22.55 -2.61 -18.13
C THR A 453 -22.37 -1.16 -17.67
N ASP A 454 -21.74 -0.95 -16.52
CA ASP A 454 -21.63 0.35 -15.84
C ASP A 454 -23.00 1.00 -15.54
N ALA A 455 -24.10 0.24 -15.65
CA ALA A 455 -25.44 0.73 -15.39
C ALA A 455 -25.67 0.88 -13.88
N VAL A 456 -26.32 1.97 -13.48
CA VAL A 456 -26.73 2.19 -12.08
C VAL A 456 -27.68 1.08 -11.65
N LEU A 457 -27.35 0.42 -10.54
CA LEU A 457 -28.15 -0.61 -9.92
C LEU A 457 -29.30 0.02 -9.11
N PRO A 458 -30.52 -0.51 -9.20
CA PRO A 458 -31.64 -0.01 -8.41
C PRO A 458 -31.43 -0.27 -6.91
N ASP A 459 -31.84 0.68 -6.07
CA ASP A 459 -31.80 0.56 -4.60
C ASP A 459 -33.14 0.97 -3.94
N PRO A 460 -34.28 0.34 -4.31
CA PRO A 460 -35.61 0.77 -3.87
C PRO A 460 -35.83 0.66 -2.35
N GLY A 461 -35.00 -0.13 -1.65
CA GLY A 461 -35.02 -0.29 -0.19
C GLY A 461 -33.87 0.40 0.54
N GLY A 462 -32.99 1.12 -0.17
CA GLY A 462 -31.83 1.80 0.42
C GLY A 462 -30.73 0.86 0.96
N ALA A 463 -30.76 -0.43 0.65
CA ALA A 463 -29.82 -1.41 1.22
C ALA A 463 -28.36 -1.13 0.84
N ARG A 464 -28.11 -0.69 -0.39
CA ARG A 464 -26.77 -0.33 -0.87
C ARG A 464 -26.28 0.94 -0.19
N LYS A 465 -27.17 1.94 -0.08
CA LYS A 465 -26.90 3.18 0.65
C LYS A 465 -26.55 2.92 2.11
N GLU A 466 -27.34 2.10 2.82
CA GLU A 466 -27.09 1.75 4.23
C GLU A 466 -25.85 0.85 4.42
N ALA A 467 -25.47 0.07 3.41
CA ALA A 467 -24.18 -0.63 3.41
C ALA A 467 -23.00 0.35 3.37
N LEU A 468 -23.05 1.38 2.51
CA LEU A 468 -21.98 2.37 2.37
C LEU A 468 -21.78 3.26 3.61
N LYS A 469 -22.84 3.52 4.39
CA LYS A 469 -22.72 4.22 5.69
C LYS A 469 -21.92 3.42 6.74
N ARG A 470 -21.83 2.10 6.57
CA ARG A 470 -21.12 1.20 7.49
C ARG A 470 -19.71 0.84 7.00
N LEU A 471 -19.32 1.34 5.83
CA LEU A 471 -17.98 1.22 5.27
C LEU A 471 -17.19 2.49 5.55
N PHE A 472 -16.02 2.32 6.16
CA PHE A 472 -15.10 3.41 6.47
C PHE A 472 -13.72 3.05 5.91
N VAL A 473 -13.16 3.91 5.06
CA VAL A 473 -11.80 3.74 4.51
C VAL A 473 -10.98 4.98 4.83
N ALA A 474 -9.95 4.82 5.64
CA ALA A 474 -9.11 5.90 6.12
C ALA A 474 -7.67 5.81 5.57
N PRO A 475 -7.04 6.95 5.28
CA PRO A 475 -5.60 7.00 5.06
C PRO A 475 -4.87 6.83 6.40
N PHE A 476 -3.64 6.30 6.37
CA PHE A 476 -2.85 6.12 7.58
C PHE A 476 -2.42 7.46 8.20
N TYR A 477 -2.84 7.66 9.45
CA TYR A 477 -2.39 8.73 10.33
C TYR A 477 -1.98 8.11 11.67
N TYR A 478 -0.85 8.54 12.22
CA TYR A 478 -0.39 8.11 13.55
C TYR A 478 -0.54 9.20 14.61
N THR A 479 -0.94 10.41 14.22
CA THR A 479 -1.01 11.57 15.11
C THR A 479 -2.06 12.56 14.61
N ASN A 480 -2.66 13.30 15.54
CA ASN A 480 -3.52 14.46 15.27
C ASN A 480 -2.73 15.78 15.29
N LEU A 481 -1.40 15.72 15.45
CA LEU A 481 -0.49 16.88 15.47
C LEU A 481 0.04 17.22 14.07
N VAL A 482 -0.79 17.04 13.04
CA VAL A 482 -0.51 17.47 11.67
C VAL A 482 -0.86 18.96 11.54
N PRO A 483 0.01 19.81 10.96
CA PRO A 483 -0.28 21.22 10.81
C PRO A 483 -1.61 21.49 10.10
N PRO A 484 -2.37 22.53 10.50
CA PRO A 484 -3.58 22.93 9.78
C PRO A 484 -3.26 23.25 8.32
N GLY A 485 -3.93 22.57 7.39
CA GLY A 485 -3.70 22.69 5.95
C GLY A 485 -2.88 21.55 5.34
N ASP A 486 -2.12 20.80 6.14
CA ASP A 486 -1.26 19.69 5.69
C ASP A 486 -1.94 18.33 5.86
N ASN A 487 -3.26 18.28 5.76
CA ASN A 487 -4.06 17.10 6.11
C ASN A 487 -4.89 16.54 4.95
N ILE A 488 -4.55 16.88 3.70
CA ILE A 488 -5.24 16.40 2.51
C ILE A 488 -4.40 15.29 1.86
N GLU A 489 -4.91 14.06 1.90
CA GLU A 489 -4.30 12.91 1.24
C GLU A 489 -4.01 13.17 -0.24
N GLY A 490 -2.81 12.81 -0.70
CA GLY A 490 -2.41 12.93 -2.11
C GLY A 490 -2.19 14.38 -2.58
N ASP A 491 -2.23 15.35 -1.67
CA ASP A 491 -1.97 16.76 -1.93
C ASP A 491 -1.03 17.32 -0.85
N THR A 492 -1.58 17.79 0.28
CA THR A 492 -0.81 18.49 1.32
C THR A 492 -0.29 17.59 2.45
N TYR A 493 -0.87 16.39 2.65
CA TYR A 493 -0.42 15.46 3.69
C TYR A 493 0.87 14.74 3.29
N LYS A 494 1.99 15.41 3.54
CA LYS A 494 3.35 15.00 3.16
C LYS A 494 4.31 15.16 4.35
N TRP A 495 5.36 14.35 4.39
CA TRP A 495 6.40 14.47 5.41
C TRP A 495 7.04 15.86 5.38
N PRO A 496 7.07 16.60 6.51
CA PRO A 496 7.71 17.90 6.57
C PRO A 496 9.23 17.75 6.46
N ASN A 497 9.89 18.71 5.83
CA ASN A 497 11.36 18.78 5.70
C ASN A 497 12.00 17.51 5.11
N LEU A 498 11.29 16.84 4.21
CA LEU A 498 11.79 15.65 3.52
C LEU A 498 12.79 16.07 2.43
N PRO A 499 14.02 15.55 2.42
CA PRO A 499 14.98 15.80 1.33
C PRO A 499 14.47 15.17 0.01
N LYS A 500 14.99 15.62 -1.13
CA LYS A 500 14.50 15.19 -2.45
C LYS A 500 14.76 13.71 -2.73
N GLU A 501 15.81 13.17 -2.12
CA GLU A 501 16.21 11.77 -2.18
C GLU A 501 15.08 10.88 -1.64
N GLY A 502 14.43 11.31 -0.54
CA GLY A 502 13.31 10.62 0.09
C GLY A 502 11.96 10.76 -0.65
N TYR A 503 11.93 11.45 -1.79
CA TYR A 503 10.72 11.55 -2.62
C TYR A 503 10.42 10.20 -3.27
N THR A 504 9.14 9.89 -3.40
CA THR A 504 8.67 8.61 -3.91
C THR A 504 8.09 8.70 -5.30
N ALA A 505 7.99 7.56 -5.99
CA ALA A 505 7.26 7.48 -7.24
C ALA A 505 5.76 7.62 -6.99
N THR A 506 5.07 8.35 -7.85
CA THR A 506 3.60 8.48 -7.79
C THR A 506 2.92 7.52 -8.75
N LEU A 507 1.93 6.78 -8.23
CA LEU A 507 0.99 5.98 -9.01
C LEU A 507 -0.43 6.53 -8.95
N LYS A 508 -0.58 7.76 -8.43
CA LYS A 508 -1.86 8.43 -8.28
C LYS A 508 -2.63 8.38 -9.60
N GLN A 509 -3.80 7.76 -9.54
CA GLN A 509 -4.73 7.73 -10.67
C GLN A 509 -5.65 8.96 -10.62
N PRO A 510 -6.20 9.38 -11.76
CA PRO A 510 -7.25 10.39 -11.77
C PRO A 510 -8.44 9.98 -10.87
N PRO A 511 -9.12 10.95 -10.24
CA PRO A 511 -10.37 10.71 -9.55
C PRO A 511 -11.42 10.09 -10.47
N LEU A 512 -12.35 9.29 -9.91
CA LEU A 512 -13.39 8.65 -10.72
C LEU A 512 -14.38 9.63 -11.36
N SER A 513 -14.43 10.88 -10.88
CA SER A 513 -15.20 11.96 -11.52
C SER A 513 -14.58 12.46 -12.83
N GLU A 514 -13.27 12.28 -13.02
CA GLU A 514 -12.55 12.57 -14.27
C GLU A 514 -12.52 11.34 -15.16
N GLU A 515 -12.08 10.21 -14.60
CA GLU A 515 -11.97 8.94 -15.32
C GLU A 515 -12.75 7.84 -14.58
N PRO A 516 -14.07 7.73 -14.82
CA PRO A 516 -14.87 6.67 -14.22
C PRO A 516 -14.44 5.29 -14.77
N PRO A 517 -14.66 4.22 -13.99
CA PRO A 517 -14.44 2.86 -14.48
C PRO A 517 -15.26 2.59 -15.74
N LYS A 518 -14.77 1.66 -16.57
CA LYS A 518 -15.47 1.22 -17.79
C LYS A 518 -15.45 -0.30 -17.90
N HIS A 519 -16.61 -0.94 -17.84
CA HIS A 519 -16.81 -2.38 -17.97
C HIS A 519 -15.83 -3.19 -17.10
N GLY A 520 -15.69 -2.77 -15.83
CA GLY A 520 -14.80 -3.42 -14.87
C GLY A 520 -13.33 -3.02 -14.94
N VAL A 521 -12.93 -2.18 -15.89
CA VAL A 521 -11.55 -1.65 -15.98
C VAL A 521 -11.38 -0.46 -15.03
N ILE A 522 -10.39 -0.55 -14.15
CA ILE A 522 -10.15 0.42 -13.05
C ILE A 522 -8.69 0.91 -12.98
N GLY A 523 -7.81 0.45 -13.86
CA GLY A 523 -6.39 0.79 -13.81
C GLY A 523 -5.65 0.26 -15.02
N SER A 524 -4.32 0.37 -15.00
CA SER A 524 -3.46 -0.12 -16.08
C SER A 524 -2.11 -0.56 -15.51
N ALA A 525 -1.82 -1.86 -15.62
CA ALA A 525 -0.52 -2.43 -15.24
C ALA A 525 0.63 -1.76 -16.00
N ALA A 526 0.41 -1.47 -17.28
CA ALA A 526 1.46 -0.93 -18.15
C ALA A 526 1.90 0.48 -17.76
N MET A 527 0.92 1.37 -17.69
CA MET A 527 1.11 2.72 -17.15
C MET A 527 1.66 2.70 -15.73
N SER A 528 1.25 1.76 -14.87
CA SER A 528 1.78 1.66 -13.50
C SER A 528 3.28 1.33 -13.48
N VAL A 529 3.76 0.39 -14.32
CA VAL A 529 5.20 0.11 -14.47
C VAL A 529 5.95 1.37 -14.90
N LEU A 530 5.45 2.04 -15.94
CA LEU A 530 6.09 3.24 -16.49
C LEU A 530 6.09 4.39 -15.47
N ASN A 531 5.02 4.58 -14.72
CA ASN A 531 4.91 5.64 -13.72
C ASN A 531 5.80 5.34 -12.50
N ALA A 532 5.81 4.10 -12.01
CA ALA A 532 6.66 3.67 -10.89
C ALA A 532 8.15 3.77 -11.21
N SER A 533 8.54 3.68 -12.49
CA SER A 533 9.93 3.78 -12.92
C SER A 533 10.54 5.19 -12.77
N GLY A 534 9.71 6.23 -12.57
CA GLY A 534 10.16 7.62 -12.52
C GLY A 534 10.53 8.22 -13.87
N TYR A 535 10.33 7.51 -14.99
CA TYR A 535 10.60 8.03 -16.34
C TYR A 535 9.52 9.01 -16.84
N ILE A 536 8.26 8.80 -16.46
CA ILE A 536 7.12 9.62 -16.92
C ILE A 536 6.82 10.76 -15.94
N TYR A 537 6.88 10.48 -14.64
CA TYR A 537 6.60 11.45 -13.59
C TYR A 537 7.82 11.63 -12.71
N ASN A 538 8.11 12.89 -12.38
CA ASN A 538 9.09 13.20 -11.34
C ASN A 538 8.63 12.58 -10.02
N LYS A 539 9.60 12.11 -9.22
CA LYS A 539 9.34 11.75 -7.83
C LYS A 539 8.66 12.92 -7.10
N VAL A 540 7.74 12.60 -6.19
CA VAL A 540 6.92 13.56 -5.44
C VAL A 540 7.23 13.49 -3.95
N PRO A 541 6.97 14.55 -3.17
CA PRO A 541 7.02 14.45 -1.71
C PRO A 541 6.18 13.28 -1.21
N SER A 542 6.72 12.57 -0.23
CA SER A 542 6.15 11.31 0.27
C SER A 542 5.24 11.55 1.47
N ALA A 543 4.16 10.78 1.58
CA ALA A 543 3.32 10.67 2.78
C ALA A 543 3.77 9.49 3.68
N PRO A 544 3.28 9.37 4.94
CA PRO A 544 3.59 8.22 5.80
C PRO A 544 3.14 6.88 5.21
N GLY A 545 4.06 5.92 5.07
CA GLY A 545 3.79 4.56 4.60
C GLY A 545 3.24 3.63 5.67
N ASN A 546 2.15 2.92 5.36
CA ASN A 546 1.67 1.75 6.08
C ASN A 546 1.98 0.49 5.26
N HIS A 547 2.51 -0.55 5.87
CA HIS A 547 2.86 -1.79 5.19
C HIS A 547 2.35 -3.05 5.92
N ALA A 548 1.53 -2.84 6.96
CA ALA A 548 0.86 -3.92 7.67
C ALA A 548 0.07 -4.84 6.71
N LYS A 549 -0.03 -6.12 7.09
CA LYS A 549 -0.99 -7.08 6.52
C LYS A 549 -1.83 -7.66 7.66
N LEU A 550 -2.73 -6.84 8.18
CA LEU A 550 -3.55 -7.18 9.34
C LEU A 550 -5.05 -7.17 8.98
N MET A 551 -5.79 -8.16 9.49
CA MET A 551 -7.25 -8.18 9.48
C MET A 551 -7.76 -8.68 10.84
N ILE A 552 -8.73 -8.00 11.43
CA ILE A 552 -9.41 -8.41 12.67
C ILE A 552 -10.89 -8.61 12.36
N VAL A 553 -11.45 -9.73 12.82
CA VAL A 553 -12.86 -10.07 12.61
C VAL A 553 -13.55 -10.21 13.96
N ASP A 554 -14.68 -9.51 14.07
CA ASP A 554 -15.60 -9.50 15.21
C ASP A 554 -15.01 -9.19 16.58
N ASP A 555 -13.77 -8.69 16.64
CA ASP A 555 -12.98 -8.58 17.88
C ASP A 555 -12.81 -9.95 18.58
N GLU A 556 -12.84 -11.04 17.80
CA GLU A 556 -12.75 -12.43 18.26
C GLU A 556 -11.52 -13.16 17.68
N ALA A 557 -11.07 -12.77 16.48
CA ALA A 557 -9.89 -13.34 15.83
C ALA A 557 -9.16 -12.30 14.99
N TYR A 558 -7.87 -12.53 14.74
CA TYR A 558 -7.10 -11.71 13.81
C TYR A 558 -6.13 -12.51 12.96
N VAL A 559 -5.81 -11.96 11.79
CA VAL A 559 -4.82 -12.47 10.85
C VAL A 559 -3.64 -11.51 10.83
N VAL A 560 -2.44 -12.04 10.99
CA VAL A 560 -1.17 -11.32 10.84
C VAL A 560 -0.19 -12.17 10.05
N GLY A 561 0.50 -11.57 9.08
CA GLY A 561 1.39 -12.30 8.20
C GLY A 561 2.01 -11.42 7.14
N SER A 562 2.37 -12.04 6.02
CA SER A 562 2.95 -11.36 4.86
C SER A 562 1.92 -11.13 3.74
N ASP A 563 0.75 -11.76 3.82
CA ASP A 563 -0.20 -11.85 2.71
C ASP A 563 -1.05 -10.58 2.57
N ASN A 564 -0.84 -9.86 1.49
CA ASN A 564 -1.60 -8.64 1.22
C ASN A 564 -3.07 -8.94 0.89
N LEU A 565 -3.97 -8.00 1.22
CA LEU A 565 -5.38 -8.09 0.80
C LEU A 565 -5.62 -7.60 -0.64
N TYR A 566 -4.71 -6.81 -1.21
CA TYR A 566 -4.73 -6.49 -2.64
C TYR A 566 -4.28 -7.70 -3.48
N PRO A 567 -4.59 -7.73 -4.78
CA PRO A 567 -4.42 -8.94 -5.58
C PRO A 567 -2.96 -9.32 -5.80
N GLY A 568 -2.61 -10.58 -5.55
CA GLY A 568 -1.28 -11.13 -5.79
C GLY A 568 -1.25 -12.65 -5.68
N SER A 569 -0.38 -13.29 -6.46
CA SER A 569 -0.18 -14.74 -6.47
C SER A 569 1.23 -15.12 -6.00
N LEU A 570 1.77 -14.33 -5.08
CA LEU A 570 3.09 -14.54 -4.46
C LEU A 570 3.04 -15.67 -3.42
N ALA A 571 4.20 -16.20 -3.03
CA ALA A 571 4.27 -17.12 -1.90
C ALA A 571 4.25 -16.33 -0.58
N GLU A 572 3.13 -16.41 0.15
CA GLU A 572 2.80 -15.60 1.32
C GLU A 572 2.27 -16.48 2.46
N PHE A 573 2.51 -16.06 3.71
CA PHE A 573 2.22 -16.81 4.94
C PHE A 573 1.41 -15.97 5.92
N ASP A 574 0.48 -16.60 6.63
CA ASP A 574 -0.33 -15.97 7.68
C ASP A 574 -0.49 -16.85 8.91
N TYR A 575 -0.66 -16.19 10.05
CA TYR A 575 -1.28 -16.75 11.25
C TYR A 575 -2.70 -16.21 11.40
N LEU A 576 -3.69 -17.10 11.52
CA LEU A 576 -5.00 -16.79 12.10
C LEU A 576 -4.98 -17.15 13.58
N ILE A 577 -5.28 -16.16 14.42
CA ILE A 577 -5.09 -16.20 15.86
C ILE A 577 -6.41 -15.93 16.58
N GLU A 578 -6.73 -16.82 17.52
CA GLU A 578 -7.87 -16.70 18.43
C GLU A 578 -7.40 -16.67 19.88
N GLY A 579 -8.11 -15.94 20.72
CA GLY A 579 -7.90 -15.92 22.16
C GLY A 579 -8.14 -14.53 22.73
N PRO A 580 -8.97 -14.39 23.78
CA PRO A 580 -9.40 -13.07 24.25
C PRO A 580 -8.23 -12.17 24.67
N ASP A 581 -7.19 -12.73 25.30
CA ASP A 581 -6.03 -11.95 25.74
C ASP A 581 -5.20 -11.43 24.56
N ALA A 582 -4.92 -12.29 23.57
CA ALA A 582 -4.16 -11.91 22.38
C ALA A 582 -4.92 -10.90 21.51
N VAL A 583 -6.22 -11.11 21.31
CA VAL A 583 -7.08 -10.21 20.53
C VAL A 583 -7.25 -8.87 21.24
N SER A 584 -7.51 -8.88 22.56
CA SER A 584 -7.64 -7.64 23.33
C SER A 584 -6.34 -6.83 23.34
N GLU A 585 -5.19 -7.48 23.42
CA GLU A 585 -3.90 -6.79 23.35
C GLU A 585 -3.70 -6.16 21.97
N LEU A 586 -3.95 -6.89 20.88
CA LEU A 586 -3.89 -6.33 19.51
C LEU A 586 -4.78 -5.11 19.35
N LEU A 587 -6.02 -5.20 19.82
CA LEU A 587 -6.96 -4.08 19.75
C LEU A 587 -6.39 -2.88 20.51
N LYS A 588 -5.97 -3.07 21.75
CA LYS A 588 -5.50 -2.01 22.63
C LYS A 588 -4.21 -1.34 22.16
N VAL A 589 -3.21 -2.12 21.77
CA VAL A 589 -1.86 -1.60 21.52
C VAL A 589 -1.63 -1.18 20.06
N TYR A 590 -2.46 -1.68 19.14
CA TYR A 590 -2.33 -1.42 17.70
C TYR A 590 -3.60 -0.81 17.08
N TRP A 591 -4.75 -1.50 17.14
CA TRP A 591 -5.92 -1.05 16.38
C TRP A 591 -6.54 0.24 16.93
N GLU A 592 -6.75 0.32 18.24
CA GLU A 592 -7.33 1.50 18.90
C GLU A 592 -6.51 2.78 18.63
N PRO A 593 -5.18 2.82 18.82
CA PRO A 593 -4.40 4.00 18.45
C PRO A 593 -4.42 4.26 16.95
N LEU A 594 -4.28 3.24 16.09
CA LEU A 594 -4.39 3.39 14.64
C LEU A 594 -5.70 4.06 14.24
N TRP A 595 -6.84 3.53 14.70
CA TRP A 595 -8.17 4.04 14.38
C TRP A 595 -8.44 5.40 15.01
N ARG A 596 -7.92 5.67 16.22
CA ARG A 596 -8.03 6.97 16.86
C ARG A 596 -7.46 8.10 16.00
N TYR A 597 -6.34 7.85 15.31
CA TYR A 597 -5.68 8.86 14.49
C TYR A 597 -6.11 8.82 13.02
N ALA A 598 -6.31 7.64 12.44
CA ALA A 598 -6.74 7.48 11.03
C ALA A 598 -8.26 7.68 10.85
N GLY A 599 -9.07 7.15 11.76
CA GLY A 599 -10.54 7.15 11.66
C GLY A 599 -11.20 8.50 11.44
N PRO A 600 -10.73 9.61 12.05
CA PRO A 600 -11.24 10.96 11.76
C PRO A 600 -11.08 11.41 10.30
N HIS A 601 -10.18 10.78 9.54
CA HIS A 601 -9.93 11.04 8.12
C HIS A 601 -10.64 10.01 7.21
N ALA A 602 -11.45 9.11 7.77
CA ALA A 602 -12.13 8.07 7.01
C ALA A 602 -13.17 8.62 6.04
N ARG A 603 -13.14 8.11 4.81
CA ARG A 603 -14.23 8.22 3.85
C ARG A 603 -15.33 7.23 4.21
N THR A 604 -16.54 7.74 4.27
CA THR A 604 -17.80 7.00 4.42
C THR A 604 -18.89 7.81 3.74
N LEU A 605 -20.06 7.22 3.45
CA LEU A 605 -21.11 7.93 2.71
C LEU A 605 -21.50 9.27 3.36
N ASP A 606 -21.49 9.36 4.68
CA ASP A 606 -21.88 10.56 5.43
C ASP A 606 -20.76 11.63 5.52
N ASN A 607 -19.51 11.24 5.25
CA ASN A 607 -18.33 12.11 5.22
C ASN A 607 -17.62 12.08 3.85
N ASP A 608 -18.39 11.85 2.79
CA ASP A 608 -17.92 11.91 1.42
C ASP A 608 -18.18 13.33 0.90
N PRO A 609 -17.20 14.27 0.97
CA PRO A 609 -17.39 15.59 0.38
C PRO A 609 -17.78 15.42 -1.09
N PRO A 610 -18.73 16.23 -1.60
CA PRO A 610 -19.08 16.21 -3.02
C PRO A 610 -17.80 16.37 -3.86
N ALA A 611 -17.78 15.72 -5.03
CA ALA A 611 -16.63 15.70 -5.92
C ALA A 611 -16.01 17.12 -6.03
N PRO A 612 -14.67 17.23 -5.98
CA PRO A 612 -14.01 18.53 -6.06
C PRO A 612 -14.46 19.26 -7.32
N ALA A 613 -14.80 20.53 -7.17
CA ALA A 613 -15.31 21.33 -8.27
C ALA A 613 -14.19 21.56 -9.33
N PHE A 614 -14.43 21.20 -10.59
CA PHE A 614 -13.42 21.31 -11.64
C PHE A 614 -13.39 22.72 -12.23
N ARG A 615 -12.22 23.36 -12.27
CA ARG A 615 -12.00 24.64 -12.96
C ARG A 615 -11.54 24.39 -14.40
N LEU A 616 -12.31 24.86 -15.38
CA LEU A 616 -12.00 24.76 -16.81
C LEU A 616 -11.72 26.16 -17.37
N GLY A 617 -10.56 26.34 -17.98
CA GLY A 617 -10.12 27.63 -18.53
C GLY A 617 -9.22 28.44 -17.58
N PRO A 618 -9.09 29.76 -17.78
CA PRO A 618 -9.89 30.57 -18.71
C PRO A 618 -9.33 30.51 -20.13
N ALA A 619 -10.20 30.48 -21.13
CA ALA A 619 -9.85 30.69 -22.52
C ALA A 619 -9.98 32.17 -22.87
N GLY A 620 -8.96 32.76 -23.49
CA GLY A 620 -8.97 34.16 -23.90
C GLY A 620 -7.63 34.87 -23.71
N ALA A 621 -7.69 36.20 -23.62
CA ALA A 621 -6.53 37.07 -23.48
C ALA A 621 -6.26 37.50 -22.02
N PRO A 622 -5.01 37.85 -21.67
CA PRO A 622 -4.70 38.45 -20.37
C PRO A 622 -5.48 39.76 -20.11
N GLY A 623 -5.76 40.04 -18.83
CA GLY A 623 -6.48 41.24 -18.39
C GLY A 623 -6.61 41.30 -16.87
N THR A 624 -7.44 42.20 -16.35
CA THR A 624 -7.81 42.24 -14.93
C THR A 624 -8.69 41.05 -14.60
N THR A 625 -8.28 40.22 -13.65
CA THR A 625 -8.96 38.95 -13.34
C THR A 625 -10.22 39.13 -12.52
N PHE A 626 -11.16 38.20 -12.66
CA PHE A 626 -12.34 38.05 -11.80
C PHE A 626 -12.59 36.58 -11.46
N ASP A 627 -13.25 36.32 -10.34
CA ASP A 627 -13.63 34.99 -9.89
C ASP A 627 -14.96 35.05 -9.13
N ASP A 628 -16.03 34.55 -9.77
CA ASP A 628 -17.39 34.50 -9.24
C ASP A 628 -17.79 33.08 -8.79
N THR A 629 -16.82 32.20 -8.55
CA THR A 629 -17.05 30.78 -8.25
C THR A 629 -17.42 30.48 -6.78
N SER A 630 -17.71 31.53 -6.00
CA SER A 630 -18.09 31.39 -4.58
C SER A 630 -19.45 30.72 -4.36
N SER A 631 -20.33 30.76 -5.36
CA SER A 631 -21.63 30.07 -5.31
C SER A 631 -21.44 28.59 -5.64
N LYS A 632 -22.04 27.70 -4.83
CA LYS A 632 -22.16 26.27 -5.16
C LYS A 632 -23.52 25.93 -5.80
N GLN A 633 -24.32 26.94 -6.12
CA GLN A 633 -25.64 26.77 -6.72
C GLN A 633 -25.55 26.86 -8.25
N ARG A 634 -26.32 26.04 -8.96
CA ARG A 634 -26.38 26.05 -10.43
C ARG A 634 -26.72 27.43 -10.98
N ILE A 635 -26.19 27.74 -12.16
CA ILE A 635 -26.56 28.94 -12.91
C ILE A 635 -27.94 28.71 -13.56
N SER A 636 -28.92 29.54 -13.22
CA SER A 636 -30.27 29.50 -13.81
C SER A 636 -30.40 30.40 -15.04
N SER A 637 -29.60 31.46 -15.13
CA SER A 637 -29.56 32.30 -16.33
C SER A 637 -28.27 33.09 -16.47
N ILE A 638 -27.93 33.46 -17.71
CA ILE A 638 -26.81 34.34 -18.04
C ILE A 638 -27.31 35.50 -18.88
N ASP A 639 -27.07 36.72 -18.41
CA ASP A 639 -27.16 37.92 -19.23
C ASP A 639 -25.85 38.09 -20.03
N VAL A 640 -25.97 38.08 -21.35
CA VAL A 640 -24.86 38.30 -22.29
C VAL A 640 -25.03 39.66 -22.94
N TYR A 641 -24.05 40.53 -22.78
CA TYR A 641 -23.96 41.82 -23.44
C TYR A 641 -23.03 41.68 -24.64
N HIS A 642 -23.53 41.86 -25.86
CA HIS A 642 -22.79 41.56 -27.09
C HIS A 642 -23.12 42.49 -28.25
N GLY A 643 -22.17 42.63 -29.17
CA GLY A 643 -22.28 43.38 -30.42
C GLY A 643 -21.30 42.80 -31.45
N GLU A 644 -20.26 43.55 -31.83
CA GLU A 644 -19.16 42.96 -32.62
C GLU A 644 -18.31 41.96 -31.82
N ILE A 645 -18.27 42.12 -30.50
CA ILE A 645 -17.61 41.22 -29.55
C ILE A 645 -18.57 40.91 -28.37
N VAL A 646 -18.12 40.08 -27.43
CA VAL A 646 -18.80 39.88 -26.14
C VAL A 646 -18.32 40.98 -25.18
N ASP A 647 -19.18 41.96 -24.94
CA ASP A 647 -18.90 43.14 -24.11
C ASP A 647 -18.85 42.78 -22.63
N GLY A 648 -19.79 41.95 -22.16
CA GLY A 648 -19.79 41.48 -20.79
C GLY A 648 -20.78 40.38 -20.51
N ILE A 649 -20.63 39.75 -19.34
CA ILE A 649 -21.50 38.66 -18.89
C ILE A 649 -21.88 38.84 -17.42
N ARG A 650 -23.05 38.30 -17.06
CA ARG A 650 -23.51 38.24 -15.67
C ARG A 650 -24.38 37.01 -15.45
N ALA A 651 -24.03 36.18 -14.47
CA ALA A 651 -24.80 35.01 -14.11
C ALA A 651 -25.83 35.32 -13.01
N THR A 652 -26.89 34.52 -12.98
CA THR A 652 -27.86 34.42 -11.88
C THR A 652 -27.98 32.96 -11.49
N HIS A 653 -27.88 32.69 -10.20
CA HIS A 653 -27.94 31.34 -9.64
C HIS A 653 -29.37 30.96 -9.23
N ALA A 654 -29.60 29.66 -9.09
CA ALA A 654 -30.91 29.11 -8.74
C ALA A 654 -31.47 29.57 -7.38
N ASP A 655 -30.62 30.06 -6.48
CA ASP A 655 -31.03 30.66 -5.20
C ASP A 655 -31.38 32.16 -5.31
N GLY A 656 -31.31 32.72 -6.51
CA GLY A 656 -31.58 34.13 -6.79
C GLY A 656 -30.36 35.06 -6.64
N LYS A 657 -29.19 34.54 -6.27
CA LYS A 657 -27.95 35.34 -6.23
C LYS A 657 -27.59 35.79 -7.65
N VAL A 658 -27.22 37.06 -7.81
CA VAL A 658 -26.78 37.66 -9.08
C VAL A 658 -25.32 38.09 -8.94
N ASP A 659 -24.48 37.63 -9.86
CA ASP A 659 -23.05 37.99 -9.86
C ASP A 659 -22.82 39.44 -10.35
N PRO A 660 -21.65 40.04 -10.07
CA PRO A 660 -21.26 41.30 -10.69
C PRO A 660 -21.22 41.20 -12.22
N LEU A 661 -21.52 42.29 -12.91
CA LEU A 661 -21.30 42.36 -14.36
C LEU A 661 -19.79 42.34 -14.63
N ARG A 662 -19.33 41.38 -15.45
CA ARG A 662 -17.93 41.26 -15.86
C ARG A 662 -17.78 41.76 -17.29
N GLY A 663 -17.19 42.95 -17.41
CA GLY A 663 -17.12 43.72 -18.65
C GLY A 663 -18.22 44.79 -18.73
N GLY A 664 -18.60 45.19 -19.95
CA GLY A 664 -19.63 46.18 -20.23
C GLY A 664 -19.13 47.58 -20.62
N ASN A 665 -19.95 48.25 -21.44
CA ASN A 665 -19.80 49.62 -21.95
C ASN A 665 -18.69 49.82 -23.01
N GLY A 666 -18.07 48.74 -23.49
CA GLY A 666 -17.00 48.78 -24.48
C GLY A 666 -17.49 48.68 -25.93
N VAL A 667 -18.73 48.24 -26.13
CA VAL A 667 -19.44 48.30 -27.41
C VAL A 667 -20.34 49.55 -27.44
N PRO A 668 -20.35 50.35 -28.53
CA PRO A 668 -21.23 51.51 -28.67
C PRO A 668 -22.71 51.17 -28.40
N ALA A 669 -23.42 52.04 -27.68
CA ALA A 669 -24.78 51.77 -27.16
C ALA A 669 -25.82 51.49 -28.25
N ASP A 670 -25.63 51.99 -29.47
CA ASP A 670 -26.44 51.74 -30.65
C ASP A 670 -26.22 50.35 -31.28
N SER A 671 -25.12 49.68 -30.92
CA SER A 671 -24.74 48.34 -31.39
C SER A 671 -24.75 47.27 -30.31
N ALA A 672 -24.79 47.65 -29.02
CA ALA A 672 -24.83 46.75 -27.88
C ALA A 672 -26.22 46.12 -27.70
N ARG A 673 -26.26 44.79 -27.58
CA ARG A 673 -27.46 44.01 -27.31
C ARG A 673 -27.30 43.25 -26.01
N LYS A 674 -28.37 43.16 -25.23
CA LYS A 674 -28.48 42.26 -24.08
C LYS A 674 -29.33 41.06 -24.47
N THR A 675 -28.84 39.86 -24.24
CA THR A 675 -29.62 38.62 -24.41
C THR A 675 -29.50 37.77 -23.16
N THR A 676 -30.63 37.28 -22.64
CA THR A 676 -30.67 36.40 -21.47
C THR A 676 -30.83 34.96 -21.94
N VAL A 677 -29.91 34.09 -21.51
CA VAL A 677 -29.96 32.64 -21.73
C VAL A 677 -30.41 31.98 -20.44
N THR A 678 -31.46 31.17 -20.49
CA THR A 678 -31.99 30.44 -19.34
C THR A 678 -31.62 28.96 -19.38
N PHE A 679 -31.47 28.37 -18.20
CA PHE A 679 -31.17 26.96 -17.96
C PHE A 679 -32.14 26.42 -16.90
N ASP A 680 -32.71 25.25 -17.16
CA ASP A 680 -33.59 24.56 -16.22
C ASP A 680 -32.83 23.46 -15.47
N VAL A 681 -33.47 22.87 -14.45
CA VAL A 681 -32.83 21.84 -13.60
C VAL A 681 -32.57 20.52 -14.33
N THR A 682 -33.31 20.24 -15.40
CA THR A 682 -33.17 19.02 -16.20
C THR A 682 -32.19 19.19 -17.37
N ASP A 683 -31.95 20.42 -17.80
CA ASP A 683 -31.05 20.79 -18.89
C ASP A 683 -30.11 21.96 -18.52
N PRO A 684 -29.21 21.75 -17.54
CA PRO A 684 -28.32 22.80 -17.05
C PRO A 684 -27.20 23.13 -18.03
N LEU A 685 -26.50 24.23 -17.76
CA LEU A 685 -25.28 24.62 -18.45
C LEU A 685 -24.14 23.62 -18.14
N VAL A 686 -23.49 23.09 -19.18
CA VAL A 686 -22.39 22.11 -19.05
C VAL A 686 -21.13 22.51 -19.81
N GLY A 687 -21.16 23.58 -20.58
CA GLY A 687 -19.98 24.02 -21.33
C GLY A 687 -20.14 25.37 -22.01
N VAL A 688 -19.02 25.92 -22.44
CA VAL A 688 -18.90 27.19 -23.14
C VAL A 688 -17.89 27.05 -24.27
N SER A 689 -18.29 27.41 -25.49
CA SER A 689 -17.38 27.51 -26.62
C SER A 689 -17.42 28.92 -27.22
N GLY A 690 -16.42 29.25 -28.02
CA GLY A 690 -16.38 30.58 -28.63
C GLY A 690 -15.12 30.87 -29.42
N GLU A 691 -14.95 32.16 -29.69
CA GLU A 691 -13.82 32.75 -30.38
C GLU A 691 -13.27 33.93 -29.57
N TRP A 692 -11.96 34.13 -29.60
CA TRP A 692 -11.32 35.31 -29.03
C TRP A 692 -10.21 35.81 -29.96
N GLY A 693 -9.98 37.12 -30.00
CA GLY A 693 -9.09 37.72 -30.99
C GLY A 693 -8.91 39.21 -30.79
N THR A 694 -8.21 39.86 -31.73
CA THR A 694 -7.94 41.29 -31.73
C THR A 694 -9.11 42.07 -32.33
N TRP A 695 -9.66 43.04 -31.61
CA TRP A 695 -10.70 43.96 -32.08
C TRP A 695 -10.35 45.37 -31.60
N TYR A 696 -10.17 46.31 -32.53
CA TYR A 696 -9.70 47.69 -32.29
C TYR A 696 -8.61 47.74 -31.18
N GLY A 697 -7.39 47.30 -31.51
CA GLY A 697 -6.22 47.41 -30.61
C GLY A 697 -6.19 46.43 -29.41
N GLY A 698 -7.33 46.03 -28.86
CA GLY A 698 -7.43 45.12 -27.71
C GLY A 698 -7.73 43.66 -28.10
N ARG A 699 -7.65 42.75 -27.11
CA ARG A 699 -7.92 41.32 -27.28
C ARG A 699 -9.07 40.87 -26.39
N TYR A 700 -10.13 40.34 -27.00
CA TYR A 700 -11.39 40.06 -26.32
C TYR A 700 -12.00 38.73 -26.76
N ILE A 701 -12.98 38.25 -26.01
CA ILE A 701 -13.92 37.22 -26.47
C ILE A 701 -14.79 37.85 -27.56
N THR A 702 -14.66 37.36 -28.78
CA THR A 702 -15.35 37.90 -29.97
C THR A 702 -16.68 37.19 -30.22
N LYS A 703 -16.77 35.90 -29.86
CA LYS A 703 -18.01 35.11 -29.91
C LYS A 703 -18.10 34.14 -28.73
N ILE A 704 -19.32 33.85 -28.28
CA ILE A 704 -19.57 32.85 -27.23
C ILE A 704 -20.88 32.08 -27.48
N GLN A 705 -20.89 30.80 -27.10
CA GLN A 705 -22.04 29.90 -27.09
C GLN A 705 -22.05 29.08 -25.80
N PHE A 706 -23.25 28.69 -25.37
CA PHE A 706 -23.48 27.90 -24.16
C PHE A 706 -24.04 26.53 -24.52
N HIS A 707 -23.50 25.49 -23.92
CA HIS A 707 -23.84 24.09 -24.17
C HIS A 707 -24.65 23.54 -23.00
N ARG A 708 -25.70 22.78 -23.30
CA ARG A 708 -26.59 22.18 -22.30
C ARG A 708 -26.43 20.67 -22.24
N ARG A 709 -26.84 20.07 -21.12
CA ARG A 709 -26.75 18.61 -20.88
C ARG A 709 -27.43 17.78 -21.97
N SER A 710 -28.52 18.27 -22.53
CA SER A 710 -29.27 17.66 -23.63
C SER A 710 -28.50 17.59 -24.96
N GLY A 711 -27.35 18.27 -25.04
CA GLY A 711 -26.61 18.50 -26.28
C GLY A 711 -27.10 19.74 -27.04
N ALA A 712 -28.10 20.46 -26.54
CA ALA A 712 -28.54 21.71 -27.13
C ALA A 712 -27.48 22.81 -26.96
N VAL A 713 -27.29 23.63 -28.00
CA VAL A 713 -26.34 24.75 -28.01
C VAL A 713 -27.11 26.06 -28.24
N SER A 714 -26.74 27.11 -27.50
CA SER A 714 -27.33 28.43 -27.68
C SER A 714 -26.99 29.05 -29.05
N ALA A 715 -27.69 30.14 -29.38
CA ALA A 715 -27.24 31.05 -30.42
C ALA A 715 -25.81 31.56 -30.14
N VAL A 716 -25.13 32.00 -31.20
CA VAL A 716 -23.82 32.66 -31.10
C VAL A 716 -24.04 34.12 -30.70
N TYR A 717 -23.39 34.54 -29.61
CA TYR A 717 -23.40 35.93 -29.16
C TYR A 717 -22.08 36.61 -29.52
N GLY A 718 -22.16 37.80 -30.12
CA GLY A 718 -21.02 38.46 -30.79
C GLY A 718 -20.95 38.12 -32.27
N THR A 719 -20.73 39.12 -33.13
CA THR A 719 -20.63 38.89 -34.59
C THR A 719 -19.20 38.57 -35.03
N GLY A 720 -18.18 39.03 -34.31
CA GLY A 720 -16.77 38.93 -34.66
C GLY A 720 -16.38 39.63 -35.96
N ARG A 721 -17.24 40.49 -36.53
CA ARG A 721 -17.12 41.01 -37.90
C ARG A 721 -15.79 41.72 -38.18
N SER A 722 -15.31 42.49 -37.21
CA SER A 722 -14.07 43.28 -37.35
C SER A 722 -12.89 42.68 -36.57
N ALA A 723 -13.03 41.44 -36.09
CA ALA A 723 -11.99 40.78 -35.31
C ALA A 723 -10.92 40.13 -36.21
N THR A 724 -9.66 40.21 -35.78
CA THR A 724 -8.49 39.61 -36.43
C THR A 724 -7.74 38.72 -35.45
N ASN A 725 -6.80 37.88 -35.91
CA ASN A 725 -6.04 36.94 -35.07
C ASN A 725 -6.92 36.06 -34.17
N VAL A 726 -8.04 35.57 -34.73
CA VAL A 726 -9.06 34.84 -33.99
C VAL A 726 -8.60 33.42 -33.67
N GLN A 727 -8.79 33.01 -32.41
CA GLN A 727 -8.59 31.65 -31.91
C GLN A 727 -9.89 31.11 -31.36
N ARG A 728 -10.15 29.82 -31.58
CA ARG A 728 -11.34 29.12 -31.08
C ARG A 728 -11.03 28.47 -29.74
N PHE A 729 -12.06 28.37 -28.90
CA PHE A 729 -12.01 27.59 -27.68
C PHE A 729 -13.30 26.80 -27.51
N ASP A 730 -13.18 25.66 -26.84
CA ASP A 730 -14.28 24.79 -26.48
C ASP A 730 -14.00 24.19 -25.10
N LEU A 731 -14.70 24.69 -24.09
CA LEU A 731 -14.58 24.26 -22.70
C LEU A 731 -15.85 23.50 -22.33
N GLN A 732 -15.73 22.21 -22.05
CA GLN A 732 -16.85 21.32 -21.71
C GLN A 732 -16.60 20.67 -20.34
N ALA A 733 -17.67 20.45 -19.57
CA ALA A 733 -17.61 19.62 -18.38
C ALA A 733 -17.04 18.23 -18.73
N PRO A 734 -16.16 17.63 -17.90
CA PRO A 734 -15.63 16.28 -18.14
C PRO A 734 -16.73 15.22 -18.20
N SER A 735 -17.76 15.37 -17.35
CA SER A 735 -18.91 14.49 -17.28
C SER A 735 -20.23 15.28 -17.37
N PRO A 736 -20.64 15.76 -18.57
CA PRO A 736 -21.81 16.63 -18.74
C PRO A 736 -23.14 16.02 -18.27
N GLN A 737 -23.21 14.69 -18.19
CA GLN A 737 -24.41 13.97 -17.74
C GLN A 737 -24.61 14.03 -16.22
N SER A 738 -23.54 14.23 -15.45
CA SER A 738 -23.57 14.24 -13.99
C SER A 738 -23.10 15.55 -13.37
N GLN A 739 -22.55 16.46 -14.18
CA GLN A 739 -22.01 17.75 -13.73
C GLN A 739 -22.80 18.93 -14.29
N GLU A 740 -22.67 20.09 -13.64
CA GLU A 740 -23.19 21.36 -14.13
C GLU A 740 -22.30 22.55 -13.75
N VAL A 741 -22.38 23.62 -14.54
CA VAL A 741 -21.62 24.85 -14.29
C VAL A 741 -22.24 25.63 -13.12
N THR A 742 -21.42 25.92 -12.11
CA THR A 742 -21.83 26.60 -10.87
C THR A 742 -21.29 28.03 -10.74
N GLY A 743 -20.30 28.43 -11.54
CA GLY A 743 -19.79 29.81 -11.54
C GLY A 743 -18.74 30.07 -12.62
N PHE A 744 -18.47 31.35 -12.89
CA PHE A 744 -17.48 31.80 -13.88
C PHE A 744 -16.26 32.45 -13.24
N PHE A 745 -15.12 32.37 -13.91
CA PHE A 745 -13.92 33.14 -13.63
C PHE A 745 -13.26 33.55 -14.95
N GLY A 746 -12.34 34.52 -14.94
CA GLY A 746 -11.72 34.96 -16.17
C GLY A 746 -11.01 36.29 -16.05
N ALA A 747 -10.99 37.05 -17.15
CA ALA A 747 -10.38 38.36 -17.21
C ALA A 747 -11.20 39.35 -18.04
N VAL A 748 -11.09 40.63 -17.72
CA VAL A 748 -11.60 41.76 -18.50
C VAL A 748 -10.46 42.67 -18.92
N ALA A 749 -10.55 43.28 -20.10
CA ALA A 749 -9.53 44.19 -20.63
C ALA A 749 -10.15 45.54 -21.00
N ALA A 750 -9.39 46.62 -20.84
CA ALA A 750 -9.86 47.96 -21.17
C ALA A 750 -10.12 48.09 -22.68
N ALA A 751 -11.26 48.68 -23.05
CA ALA A 751 -11.56 49.10 -24.42
C ALA A 751 -10.72 50.33 -24.81
N ASP A 752 -10.61 50.63 -26.11
CA ASP A 752 -9.83 51.75 -26.67
C ASP A 752 -10.17 53.14 -26.07
N ASN A 753 -11.32 53.27 -25.41
CA ASN A 753 -11.72 54.50 -24.71
C ASN A 753 -11.15 54.63 -23.27
N ASN A 754 -10.40 53.63 -22.78
CA ASN A 754 -9.84 53.50 -21.42
C ASN A 754 -10.85 53.73 -20.27
N LYS A 755 -12.16 53.68 -20.55
CA LYS A 755 -13.25 53.93 -19.60
C LYS A 755 -14.21 52.73 -19.48
N ALA A 756 -14.15 51.79 -20.41
CA ALA A 756 -14.95 50.59 -20.43
C ALA A 756 -14.08 49.33 -20.42
N HIS A 757 -14.66 48.20 -20.00
CA HIS A 757 -13.97 46.92 -19.98
C HIS A 757 -14.76 45.90 -20.79
N CYS A 758 -14.11 45.15 -21.67
CA CYS A 758 -14.72 44.06 -22.41
C CYS A 758 -14.26 42.71 -21.82
N LEU A 759 -15.06 41.66 -22.04
CA LEU A 759 -14.68 40.31 -21.62
C LEU A 759 -13.44 39.84 -22.41
N ALA A 760 -12.34 39.59 -21.72
CA ALA A 760 -11.06 39.20 -22.32
C ALA A 760 -10.82 37.69 -22.30
N ALA A 761 -11.19 37.03 -21.19
CA ALA A 761 -11.10 35.60 -21.03
C ALA A 761 -12.23 35.06 -20.16
N ILE A 762 -12.61 33.79 -20.37
CA ILE A 762 -13.65 33.11 -19.61
C ILE A 762 -13.28 31.66 -19.32
N GLY A 763 -13.51 31.24 -18.08
CA GLY A 763 -13.48 29.88 -17.59
C GLY A 763 -14.62 29.66 -16.60
N PHE A 764 -14.85 28.42 -16.18
CA PHE A 764 -15.95 28.09 -15.29
C PHE A 764 -15.64 26.92 -14.35
N VAL A 765 -16.44 26.81 -13.29
CA VAL A 765 -16.39 25.70 -12.34
C VAL A 765 -17.56 24.76 -12.56
N VAL A 766 -17.31 23.45 -12.60
CA VAL A 766 -18.36 22.42 -12.60
C VAL A 766 -18.38 21.61 -11.31
N GLN A 767 -19.58 21.20 -10.89
CA GLN A 767 -19.82 20.32 -9.75
C GLN A 767 -20.74 19.18 -10.15
#